data_AF-A0A8T4P0S1-F1
#
_entry.id   AF-A0A8T4P0S1-F1
#
_cell.length_a   1.000
_cell.length_b   1.000
_cell.length_c   1.000
_cell.angle_alpha   90.00
_cell.angle_beta   90.00
_cell.angle_gamma   90.00
#
_symmetry.space_group_name_H-M   'P 1'
#
loop_
_entity.id
_entity.type
_entity.pdbx_description
1 polymer ?
#
loop_
_entity_poly.entity_id
_entity_poly.type
_entity_poly.pdbx_seq_one_letter_code
_entity_poly.pdbx_strand_id
1 'polypeptide(L)'
;MIKRIILLVLAFSLILSIVNSQPCGTSNKPCNNWANFDYGNPNAIISNIPPYELNIDKVLQYNREEELKSPQIEPNLDRIPNLKQLDFTELRNAVQSVYSVDIADINKGASLVGGLLKSTFGVQDQLDLSNKAGWAIKINDDGRIVVTNGEISGTQIKDGDKFTISKARLNVNLKMAEVEELSFKDGNYYVKQGDIASIDSYKINALSTDVLVNFDGGQRLELLKIQTELNDALKESKKVWTGKVQDLYNQRESLKSILGLSQSSSSQILTGIYGSSQNSVVFGDNSILVNGNGFSVTDGVKVVTPQGGNILSIARDSQPTLYNLIKGKGGINNGNFVYGLGEKKDTISVNQFLSADKPKEDIEISNEQTATIVSPKGQNEIIVQKGQTASQLVGGYKKAIEYDVVYTFPDGTSKRGPEVDFEKLPIGTRISFDPDFSGNTVEVSNNPQSYSQRIENSIKSGVGEVAKKYPSLPFAPQEFKAVTIVESGQNLNEKCDADSCGIPKIRPPAINEVNQKFGTEFRWADIKDKKMSPEEQTRAGALFYGIVKNNIYNACAGCDANTKLELTWIGYNMGYPTVTSLISMYEDTYGAKPTAAEFKDFLTVENLRTASPKEYGNNNKWSPLKLKRKIDIVRAYPDKVRRALR
;
A
#
# COMPACT_ATOMS: atom_id res chain seq x y z
N MET A 1 61.56 9.53 60.51
CA MET A 1 62.51 9.03 59.48
C MET A 1 61.88 7.91 58.64
N ILE A 2 61.34 6.86 59.25
CA ILE A 2 60.74 5.69 58.56
C ILE A 2 59.61 6.06 57.57
N LYS A 3 58.70 6.98 57.92
CA LYS A 3 57.64 7.44 57.00
C LYS A 3 58.14 8.13 55.72
N ARG A 4 59.30 8.82 55.78
CA ARG A 4 59.89 9.48 54.60
C ARG A 4 60.57 8.48 53.67
N ILE A 5 61.15 7.41 54.23
CA ILE A 5 61.77 6.33 53.45
C ILE A 5 60.70 5.51 52.72
N ILE A 6 59.58 5.20 53.38
CA ILE A 6 58.45 4.48 52.75
C ILE A 6 57.85 5.29 51.59
N LEU A 7 57.68 6.61 51.77
CA LEU A 7 57.16 7.48 50.71
C LEU A 7 58.12 7.57 49.50
N LEU A 8 59.43 7.59 49.75
CA LEU A 8 60.44 7.62 48.70
C LEU A 8 60.53 6.30 47.95
N VAL A 9 60.42 5.16 48.64
CA VAL A 9 60.38 3.82 48.02
C VAL A 9 59.10 3.63 47.19
N LEU A 10 57.95 4.12 47.66
CA LEU A 10 56.69 4.12 46.90
C LEU A 10 56.74 5.04 45.69
N ALA A 11 57.36 6.22 45.80
CA ALA A 11 57.58 7.11 44.66
C ALA A 11 58.56 6.50 43.65
N PHE A 12 59.63 5.84 44.13
CA PHE A 12 60.61 5.19 43.26
C PHE A 12 60.06 3.94 42.56
N SER A 13 59.17 3.16 43.21
CA SER A 13 58.47 2.04 42.56
C SER A 13 57.42 2.51 41.56
N LEU A 14 56.75 3.64 41.80
CA LEU A 14 55.86 4.26 40.81
C LEU A 14 56.64 4.78 39.59
N ILE A 15 57.82 5.38 39.80
CA ILE A 15 58.67 5.92 38.73
C ILE A 15 59.34 4.77 37.93
N LEU A 16 59.72 3.68 38.58
CA LEU A 16 60.24 2.47 37.90
C LEU A 16 59.16 1.73 37.09
N SER A 17 57.87 1.94 37.39
CA SER A 17 56.75 1.39 36.60
C SER A 17 56.48 2.17 35.30
N ILE A 18 57.07 3.36 35.14
CA ILE A 18 56.97 4.21 33.93
C ILE A 18 58.12 3.88 32.93
N VAL A 19 59.02 2.96 33.29
CA VAL A 19 60.14 2.55 32.44
C VAL A 19 59.68 1.54 31.38
N ASN A 20 59.64 2.02 30.13
CA ASN A 20 59.67 1.28 28.86
C ASN A 20 58.35 0.83 28.22
N SER A 21 57.39 1.74 28.04
CA SER A 21 56.54 1.70 26.84
C SER A 21 57.15 2.56 25.73
N GLN A 22 58.38 2.26 25.31
CA GLN A 22 58.90 2.97 24.14
C GLN A 22 58.07 2.57 22.90
N PRO A 23 57.68 3.53 22.03
CA PRO A 23 56.97 3.24 20.80
C PRO A 23 57.72 2.18 19.96
N CYS A 24 56.96 1.25 19.38
CA CYS A 24 57.45 0.13 18.57
C CYS A 24 56.63 0.00 17.27
N GLY A 25 57.05 -0.87 16.35
CA GLY A 25 56.27 -1.24 15.16
C GLY A 25 57.03 -1.12 13.82
N THR A 26 58.25 -0.61 13.84
CA THR A 26 59.13 -0.54 12.66
C THR A 26 59.95 -1.83 12.49
N SER A 27 60.52 -2.07 11.30
CA SER A 27 61.40 -3.22 11.05
C SER A 27 62.59 -3.30 12.02
N ASN A 28 63.16 -2.15 12.39
CA ASN A 28 64.32 -2.06 13.27
C ASN A 28 63.94 -2.08 14.77
N LYS A 29 62.63 -2.04 15.07
CA LYS A 29 62.11 -2.05 16.43
C LYS A 29 60.73 -2.75 16.47
N PRO A 30 60.70 -4.08 16.38
CA PRO A 30 59.46 -4.86 16.41
C PRO A 30 58.74 -4.70 17.75
N CYS A 31 57.41 -4.88 17.74
CA CYS A 31 56.61 -4.83 18.96
C CYS A 31 56.57 -6.18 19.67
N ASN A 32 56.95 -6.19 20.94
CA ASN A 32 56.71 -7.32 21.85
C ASN A 32 55.41 -7.14 22.66
N ASN A 33 54.85 -5.93 22.67
CA ASN A 33 53.57 -5.57 23.27
C ASN A 33 52.87 -4.54 22.38
N TRP A 34 51.75 -4.93 21.78
CA TRP A 34 51.02 -4.12 20.80
C TRP A 34 50.33 -2.90 21.40
N ALA A 35 50.13 -2.85 22.72
CA ALA A 35 49.65 -1.65 23.42
C ALA A 35 50.58 -0.43 23.21
N ASN A 36 51.87 -0.69 22.94
CA ASN A 36 52.90 0.33 22.72
C ASN A 36 53.18 0.60 21.22
N PHE A 37 52.37 0.04 20.31
CA PHE A 37 52.53 0.30 18.88
C PHE A 37 52.37 1.80 18.58
N ASP A 38 53.27 2.32 17.75
CA ASP A 38 53.31 3.72 17.36
C ASP A 38 52.45 3.99 16.13
N TYR A 39 51.14 4.12 16.34
CA TYR A 39 50.17 4.38 15.26
C TYR A 39 50.48 5.67 14.48
N GLY A 40 51.10 6.67 15.12
CA GLY A 40 51.46 7.95 14.50
C GLY A 40 52.72 7.92 13.63
N ASN A 41 53.48 6.81 13.63
CA ASN A 41 54.68 6.69 12.82
C ASN A 41 54.38 5.98 11.49
N PRO A 42 54.53 6.66 10.34
CA PRO A 42 54.22 6.07 9.02
C PRO A 42 55.15 4.91 8.64
N ASN A 43 56.31 4.76 9.30
CA ASN A 43 57.21 3.64 9.08
C ASN A 43 56.88 2.40 9.96
N ALA A 44 55.94 2.53 10.90
CA ALA A 44 55.46 1.40 11.68
C ALA A 44 54.47 0.59 10.84
N ILE A 45 54.56 -0.75 10.83
CA ILE A 45 53.81 -1.60 9.90
C ILE A 45 52.54 -2.11 10.60
N ILE A 46 51.38 -1.50 10.29
CA ILE A 46 50.09 -1.86 10.92
C ILE A 46 49.66 -3.28 10.57
N SER A 47 49.97 -3.75 9.36
CA SER A 47 49.59 -5.09 8.89
C SER A 47 50.19 -6.24 9.72
N ASN A 48 51.18 -5.97 10.57
CA ASN A 48 51.80 -6.97 11.46
C ASN A 48 51.05 -7.13 12.79
N ILE A 49 50.15 -6.22 13.14
CA ILE A 49 49.39 -6.28 14.39
C ILE A 49 48.35 -7.42 14.27
N PRO A 50 48.32 -8.41 15.18
CA PRO A 50 47.26 -9.42 15.18
C PRO A 50 45.87 -8.79 15.28
N PRO A 51 44.84 -9.31 14.58
CA PRO A 51 43.49 -8.71 14.57
C PRO A 51 42.90 -8.41 15.94
N TYR A 52 43.12 -9.29 16.92
CA TYR A 52 42.60 -9.16 18.28
C TYR A 52 43.35 -8.14 19.16
N GLU A 53 44.52 -7.68 18.72
CA GLU A 53 45.34 -6.64 19.40
C GLU A 53 45.20 -5.27 18.74
N LEU A 54 44.53 -5.19 17.58
CA LEU A 54 44.36 -3.96 16.84
C LEU A 54 43.44 -2.99 17.60
N ASN A 55 43.93 -1.77 17.80
CA ASN A 55 43.07 -0.67 18.26
C ASN A 55 42.60 0.14 17.05
N ILE A 56 41.42 -0.19 16.52
CA ILE A 56 40.86 0.49 15.34
C ILE A 56 40.63 1.99 15.57
N ASP A 57 40.29 2.44 16.79
CA ASP A 57 40.07 3.86 17.06
C ASP A 57 41.35 4.67 16.83
N LYS A 58 42.51 4.10 17.19
CA LYS A 58 43.81 4.71 16.87
C LYS A 58 44.10 4.68 15.38
N VAL A 59 43.77 3.60 14.66
CA VAL A 59 43.94 3.54 13.20
C VAL A 59 43.16 4.66 12.51
N LEU A 60 41.88 4.82 12.88
CA LEU A 60 41.01 5.88 12.37
C LEU A 60 41.53 7.28 12.74
N GLN A 61 41.98 7.46 13.98
CA GLN A 61 42.55 8.74 14.44
C GLN A 61 43.75 9.20 13.60
N TYR A 62 44.58 8.25 13.15
CA TYR A 62 45.78 8.54 12.35
C TYR A 62 45.57 8.38 10.83
N ASN A 63 44.35 8.08 10.35
CA ASN A 63 43.98 7.88 8.95
C ASN A 63 44.84 6.82 8.22
N ARG A 64 44.97 5.64 8.83
CA ARG A 64 45.81 4.54 8.30
C ARG A 64 45.01 3.29 7.92
N GLU A 65 43.74 3.48 7.55
CA GLU A 65 42.81 2.40 7.20
C GLU A 65 43.28 1.60 5.99
N GLU A 66 43.92 2.25 5.00
CA GLU A 66 44.41 1.62 3.77
C GLU A 66 45.47 0.52 4.01
N GLU A 67 46.11 0.52 5.18
CA GLU A 67 47.13 -0.46 5.55
C GLU A 67 46.56 -1.74 6.18
N LEU A 68 45.26 -1.74 6.51
CA LEU A 68 44.61 -2.86 7.16
C LEU A 68 44.50 -4.07 6.23
N LYS A 69 44.67 -5.26 6.80
CA LYS A 69 44.47 -6.54 6.12
C LYS A 69 43.10 -7.12 6.40
N SER A 70 42.60 -7.96 5.50
CA SER A 70 41.25 -8.55 5.58
C SER A 70 40.92 -9.10 6.99
N PRO A 71 41.78 -9.90 7.65
CA PRO A 71 41.48 -10.43 9.00
C PRO A 71 41.38 -9.35 10.10
N GLN A 72 42.00 -8.19 9.88
CA GLN A 72 41.92 -7.03 10.78
C GLN A 72 40.65 -6.20 10.52
N ILE A 73 40.19 -6.16 9.26
CA ILE A 73 38.98 -5.45 8.84
C ILE A 73 37.72 -6.19 9.27
N GLU A 74 37.68 -7.52 9.09
CA GLU A 74 36.53 -8.39 9.40
C GLU A 74 35.81 -8.07 10.73
N PRO A 75 36.49 -8.06 11.90
CA PRO A 75 35.85 -7.77 13.18
C PRO A 75 35.56 -6.28 13.43
N ASN A 76 35.95 -5.38 12.52
CA ASN A 76 35.84 -3.93 12.68
C ASN A 76 35.07 -3.24 11.54
N LEU A 77 34.44 -4.00 10.63
CA LEU A 77 33.70 -3.45 9.48
C LEU A 77 32.65 -2.41 9.88
N ASP A 78 31.99 -2.61 11.03
CA ASP A 78 30.96 -1.73 11.60
C ASP A 78 31.48 -0.47 12.28
N ARG A 79 32.78 -0.44 12.60
CA ARG A 79 33.45 0.67 13.26
C ARG A 79 34.13 1.61 12.26
N ILE A 80 34.29 1.20 11.00
CA ILE A 80 34.93 1.98 9.95
C ILE A 80 33.85 2.84 9.25
N PRO A 81 33.84 4.17 9.46
CA PRO A 81 32.76 5.04 8.99
C PRO A 81 32.73 5.19 7.47
N ASN A 82 33.87 5.04 6.79
CA ASN A 82 33.96 5.14 5.34
C ASN A 82 34.87 4.05 4.77
N LEU A 83 34.25 3.04 4.16
CA LEU A 83 34.93 1.89 3.58
C LEU A 83 35.85 2.26 2.40
N LYS A 84 35.69 3.44 1.79
CA LYS A 84 36.56 3.90 0.69
C LYS A 84 38.00 4.16 1.12
N GLN A 85 38.25 4.35 2.41
CA GLN A 85 39.60 4.57 2.95
C GLN A 85 40.42 3.28 3.06
N LEU A 86 39.78 2.11 2.85
CA LEU A 86 40.44 0.81 2.90
C LEU A 86 41.02 0.45 1.52
N ASP A 87 42.03 -0.41 1.51
CA ASP A 87 42.38 -1.12 0.28
C ASP A 87 41.18 -1.94 -0.20
N PHE A 88 40.81 -1.75 -1.46
CA PHE A 88 39.60 -2.36 -2.01
C PHE A 88 39.66 -3.89 -2.05
N THR A 89 40.85 -4.47 -2.28
CA THR A 89 41.02 -5.93 -2.31
C THR A 89 40.82 -6.51 -0.91
N GLU A 90 41.42 -5.88 0.09
CA GLU A 90 41.27 -6.31 1.49
C GLU A 90 39.85 -6.12 2.01
N LEU A 91 39.18 -5.01 1.65
CA LEU A 91 37.77 -4.78 1.96
C LEU A 91 36.87 -5.84 1.34
N ARG A 92 37.04 -6.11 0.03
CA ARG A 92 36.23 -7.11 -0.69
C ARG A 92 36.34 -8.48 -0.04
N ASN A 93 37.56 -8.88 0.30
CA ASN A 93 37.82 -10.14 0.99
C ASN A 93 37.16 -10.19 2.38
N ALA A 94 37.25 -9.11 3.17
CA ALA A 94 36.63 -9.04 4.49
C ALA A 94 35.09 -9.13 4.42
N VAL A 95 34.46 -8.40 3.49
CA VAL A 95 33.00 -8.47 3.31
C VAL A 95 32.55 -9.83 2.80
N GLN A 96 33.30 -10.43 1.86
CA GLN A 96 33.03 -11.77 1.36
C GLN A 96 33.16 -12.82 2.48
N SER A 97 34.13 -12.67 3.38
CA SER A 97 34.35 -13.54 4.52
C SER A 97 33.18 -13.48 5.53
N VAL A 98 32.74 -12.27 5.89
CA VAL A 98 31.70 -12.06 6.92
C VAL A 98 30.28 -12.30 6.39
N TYR A 99 29.96 -11.84 5.18
CA TYR A 99 28.59 -11.82 4.65
C TYR A 99 28.36 -12.77 3.47
N SER A 100 29.41 -13.40 2.95
CA SER A 100 29.35 -14.17 1.69
C SER A 100 28.84 -13.36 0.50
N VAL A 101 29.04 -12.03 0.52
CA VAL A 101 28.62 -11.08 -0.51
C VAL A 101 29.84 -10.57 -1.26
N ASP A 102 29.74 -10.54 -2.60
CA ASP A 102 30.81 -10.03 -3.45
C ASP A 102 30.60 -8.54 -3.72
N ILE A 103 31.55 -7.70 -3.30
CA ILE A 103 31.54 -6.27 -3.62
C ILE A 103 32.45 -6.03 -4.83
N ALA A 104 31.85 -5.57 -5.92
CA ALA A 104 32.54 -5.23 -7.16
C ALA A 104 33.09 -3.80 -7.19
N ASP A 105 32.42 -2.85 -6.51
CA ASP A 105 32.86 -1.45 -6.38
C ASP A 105 32.11 -0.75 -5.23
N ILE A 106 32.76 0.19 -4.55
CA ILE A 106 32.15 1.09 -3.54
C ILE A 106 32.25 2.58 -3.90
N ASN A 107 32.87 2.88 -5.04
CA ASN A 107 33.00 4.18 -5.70
C ASN A 107 33.21 5.39 -4.76
N LYS A 108 32.21 6.29 -4.60
CA LYS A 108 32.37 7.57 -3.88
C LYS A 108 32.26 7.46 -2.36
N GLY A 109 31.98 6.28 -1.82
CA GLY A 109 31.93 6.05 -0.38
C GLY A 109 30.77 5.17 0.05
N ALA A 110 31.03 4.39 1.10
CA ALA A 110 30.06 3.50 1.71
C ALA A 110 30.37 3.35 3.20
N SER A 111 29.34 3.08 3.99
CA SER A 111 29.45 2.67 5.40
C SER A 111 28.69 1.36 5.58
N LEU A 112 29.18 0.47 6.43
CA LEU A 112 28.50 -0.78 6.76
C LEU A 112 28.33 -0.83 8.27
N VAL A 113 27.11 -0.79 8.80
CA VAL A 113 26.88 -0.81 10.26
C VAL A 113 25.84 -1.88 10.56
N GLY A 114 26.18 -2.86 11.40
CA GLY A 114 25.28 -3.96 11.73
C GLY A 114 24.81 -4.77 10.50
N GLY A 115 25.64 -4.88 9.47
CA GLY A 115 25.29 -5.53 8.20
C GLY A 115 24.50 -4.66 7.22
N LEU A 116 24.13 -3.43 7.59
CA LEU A 116 23.44 -2.49 6.70
C LEU A 116 24.47 -1.66 5.92
N LEU A 117 24.65 -2.01 4.65
CA LEU A 117 25.46 -1.25 3.70
C LEU A 117 24.69 0.01 3.29
N LYS A 118 25.30 1.18 3.41
CA LYS A 118 24.74 2.46 2.98
C LYS A 118 25.72 3.17 2.07
N SER A 119 25.25 3.72 0.96
CA SER A 119 26.04 4.72 0.25
C SER A 119 26.07 6.01 1.06
N THR A 120 27.26 6.59 1.22
CA THR A 120 27.44 7.85 1.97
C THR A 120 27.32 9.09 1.08
N PHE A 121 27.08 8.90 -0.21
CA PHE A 121 26.98 9.96 -1.22
C PHE A 121 25.72 9.78 -2.08
N GLY A 122 25.30 10.83 -2.79
CA GLY A 122 24.28 10.73 -3.84
C GLY A 122 22.90 10.36 -3.32
N VAL A 123 22.27 9.33 -3.91
CA VAL A 123 20.90 8.91 -3.54
C VAL A 123 20.81 8.21 -2.18
N GLN A 124 21.96 7.81 -1.61
CA GLN A 124 22.04 7.18 -0.29
C GLN A 124 21.18 5.92 -0.16
N ASP A 125 21.26 5.05 -1.18
CA ASP A 125 20.66 3.73 -1.14
C ASP A 125 21.23 2.92 0.03
N GLN A 126 20.44 1.94 0.51
CA GLN A 126 20.78 1.11 1.65
C GLN A 126 20.38 -0.34 1.40
N LEU A 127 21.20 -1.30 1.83
CA LEU A 127 20.95 -2.72 1.63
C LEU A 127 21.46 -3.51 2.83
N ASP A 128 20.56 -4.27 3.44
CA ASP A 128 20.95 -5.21 4.49
C ASP A 128 21.58 -6.45 3.86
N LEU A 129 22.86 -6.67 4.15
CA LEU A 129 23.65 -7.77 3.62
C LEU A 129 23.34 -9.11 4.31
N SER A 130 22.59 -9.11 5.42
CA SER A 130 22.13 -10.35 6.04
C SER A 130 21.23 -11.14 5.08
N ASN A 131 21.51 -12.44 4.96
CA ASN A 131 20.85 -13.37 4.04
C ASN A 131 21.04 -13.07 2.54
N LYS A 132 22.05 -12.27 2.17
CA LYS A 132 22.39 -11.95 0.77
C LYS A 132 23.59 -12.76 0.23
N ALA A 133 23.87 -13.92 0.84
CA ALA A 133 24.97 -14.77 0.41
C ALA A 133 24.88 -15.06 -1.12
N GLY A 134 26.00 -14.90 -1.81
CA GLY A 134 26.13 -15.07 -3.25
C GLY A 134 25.75 -13.85 -4.10
N TRP A 135 25.29 -12.75 -3.49
CA TRP A 135 24.98 -11.52 -4.22
C TRP A 135 26.25 -10.79 -4.65
N ALA A 136 26.25 -10.27 -5.88
CA ALA A 136 27.27 -9.34 -6.36
C ALA A 136 26.71 -7.91 -6.36
N ILE A 137 27.41 -7.00 -5.68
CA ILE A 137 26.95 -5.63 -5.42
C ILE A 137 28.00 -4.62 -5.85
N LYS A 138 27.57 -3.52 -6.46
CA LYS A 138 28.39 -2.33 -6.68
C LYS A 138 27.66 -1.08 -6.18
N ILE A 139 28.40 -0.06 -5.77
CA ILE A 139 27.88 1.28 -5.52
C ILE A 139 28.35 2.17 -6.66
N ASN A 140 27.43 2.77 -7.40
CA ASN A 140 27.78 3.58 -8.56
C ASN A 140 28.13 5.03 -8.19
N ASP A 141 28.48 5.85 -9.19
CA ASP A 141 28.88 7.26 -9.02
C ASP A 141 27.79 8.17 -8.42
N ASP A 142 26.53 7.75 -8.53
CA ASP A 142 25.33 8.45 -8.03
C ASP A 142 24.95 7.97 -6.62
N GLY A 143 25.73 7.07 -6.02
CA GLY A 143 25.44 6.49 -4.71
C GLY A 143 24.28 5.50 -4.69
N ARG A 144 23.93 4.93 -5.85
CA ARG A 144 22.96 3.82 -5.94
C ARG A 144 23.66 2.51 -5.61
N ILE A 145 23.01 1.67 -4.82
CA ILE A 145 23.42 0.28 -4.62
C ILE A 145 22.83 -0.54 -5.76
N VAL A 146 23.70 -1.15 -6.56
CA VAL A 146 23.32 -1.92 -7.73
C VAL A 146 23.71 -3.39 -7.54
N VAL A 147 22.75 -4.28 -7.64
CA VAL A 147 22.93 -5.74 -7.58
C VAL A 147 23.11 -6.25 -9.00
N THR A 148 24.30 -6.78 -9.30
CA THR A 148 24.76 -7.01 -10.67
C THR A 148 24.67 -8.44 -11.17
N ASN A 149 24.52 -9.41 -10.27
CA ASN A 149 24.40 -10.81 -10.66
C ASN A 149 23.78 -11.63 -9.52
N GLY A 150 23.06 -12.69 -9.89
CA GLY A 150 22.51 -13.68 -8.98
C GLY A 150 21.11 -14.16 -9.37
N GLU A 151 20.71 -15.26 -8.73
CA GLU A 151 19.31 -15.58 -8.52
C GLU A 151 18.90 -14.93 -7.20
N ILE A 152 17.99 -13.97 -7.28
CA ILE A 152 17.50 -13.20 -6.14
C ILE A 152 16.17 -13.79 -5.73
N SER A 153 16.11 -14.38 -4.53
CA SER A 153 14.82 -14.74 -3.94
C SER A 153 14.17 -13.51 -3.32
N GLY A 154 12.88 -13.30 -3.60
CA GLY A 154 12.07 -12.25 -2.98
C GLY A 154 12.06 -12.36 -1.46
N THR A 155 12.24 -13.56 -0.89
CA THR A 155 12.35 -13.77 0.57
C THR A 155 13.66 -13.26 1.18
N GLN A 156 14.70 -13.02 0.36
CA GLN A 156 15.96 -12.44 0.82
C GLN A 156 15.88 -10.92 0.92
N ILE A 157 14.92 -10.29 0.24
CA ILE A 157 14.75 -8.84 0.20
C ILE A 157 13.92 -8.40 1.41
N LYS A 158 14.44 -7.47 2.21
CA LYS A 158 13.72 -6.88 3.35
C LYS A 158 12.99 -5.62 2.92
N ASP A 159 11.86 -5.30 3.55
CA ASP A 159 11.07 -4.11 3.21
C ASP A 159 11.87 -2.79 3.28
N GLY A 160 12.86 -2.72 4.17
CA GLY A 160 13.74 -1.56 4.32
C GLY A 160 14.88 -1.46 3.29
N ASP A 161 15.08 -2.48 2.45
CA ASP A 161 16.12 -2.46 1.42
C ASP A 161 15.78 -1.43 0.32
N LYS A 162 16.82 -0.79 -0.22
CA LYS A 162 16.78 0.22 -1.29
C LYS A 162 17.94 0.00 -2.24
N PHE A 163 17.67 -0.58 -3.40
CA PHE A 163 18.70 -0.94 -4.38
C PHE A 163 18.11 -1.02 -5.79
N THR A 164 18.97 -1.22 -6.78
CA THR A 164 18.58 -1.46 -8.18
C THR A 164 19.21 -2.77 -8.67
N ILE A 165 18.42 -3.62 -9.30
CA ILE A 165 18.90 -4.84 -9.93
C ILE A 165 19.31 -4.47 -11.35
N SER A 166 20.60 -4.53 -11.67
CA SER A 166 21.02 -4.24 -13.05
C SER A 166 20.69 -5.41 -13.97
N LYS A 167 20.95 -6.66 -13.54
CA LYS A 167 20.60 -7.87 -14.30
C LYS A 167 20.59 -9.09 -13.38
N ALA A 168 19.44 -9.73 -13.22
CA ALA A 168 19.31 -10.93 -12.39
C ALA A 168 18.10 -11.79 -12.77
N ARG A 169 18.05 -13.00 -12.21
CA ARG A 169 16.81 -13.77 -12.14
C ARG A 169 16.14 -13.51 -10.80
N LEU A 170 14.92 -13.00 -10.82
CA LEU A 170 14.17 -12.65 -9.63
C LEU A 170 13.07 -13.69 -9.39
N ASN A 171 13.11 -14.36 -8.23
CA ASN A 171 12.10 -15.30 -7.79
C ASN A 171 11.13 -14.62 -6.82
N VAL A 172 9.95 -14.20 -7.28
CA VAL A 172 8.91 -13.60 -6.43
C VAL A 172 7.69 -14.51 -6.44
N ASN A 173 7.25 -14.95 -5.26
CA ASN A 173 6.08 -15.83 -5.12
C ASN A 173 6.16 -17.10 -6.00
N LEU A 174 7.33 -17.76 -6.02
CA LEU A 174 7.62 -18.96 -6.83
C LEU A 174 7.65 -18.72 -8.36
N LYS A 175 7.69 -17.46 -8.81
CA LYS A 175 7.83 -17.10 -10.22
C LYS A 175 9.20 -16.53 -10.50
N MET A 176 9.87 -17.13 -11.46
CA MET A 176 11.13 -16.65 -12.00
C MET A 176 10.85 -15.63 -13.10
N ALA A 177 11.46 -14.46 -12.98
CA ALA A 177 11.49 -13.43 -14.02
C ALA A 177 12.93 -12.98 -14.27
N GLU A 178 13.32 -12.81 -15.52
CA GLU A 178 14.58 -12.15 -15.87
C GLU A 178 14.38 -10.65 -15.82
N VAL A 179 15.10 -9.95 -14.94
CA VAL A 179 14.92 -8.51 -14.73
C VAL A 179 16.20 -7.73 -15.02
N GLU A 180 16.04 -6.55 -15.61
CA GLU A 180 17.10 -5.59 -15.89
C GLU A 180 16.64 -4.19 -15.46
N GLU A 181 17.51 -3.43 -14.79
CA GLU A 181 17.28 -2.07 -14.28
C GLU A 181 16.01 -1.89 -13.42
N LEU A 182 15.65 -2.91 -12.63
CA LEU A 182 14.49 -2.88 -11.74
C LEU A 182 14.89 -2.39 -10.34
N SER A 183 14.23 -1.35 -9.83
CA SER A 183 14.50 -0.80 -8.50
C SER A 183 13.58 -1.39 -7.44
N PHE A 184 14.09 -1.48 -6.21
CA PHE A 184 13.32 -1.87 -5.02
C PHE A 184 13.47 -0.81 -3.94
N LYS A 185 12.36 -0.46 -3.28
CA LYS A 185 12.31 0.51 -2.17
C LYS A 185 11.01 0.34 -1.39
N ASP A 186 11.12 0.37 -0.06
CA ASP A 186 9.99 0.40 0.87
C ASP A 186 8.96 -0.73 0.57
N GLY A 187 9.46 -1.96 0.39
CA GLY A 187 8.64 -3.15 0.10
C GLY A 187 8.15 -3.29 -1.35
N ASN A 188 8.52 -2.37 -2.25
CA ASN A 188 7.92 -2.28 -3.59
C ASN A 188 8.97 -2.31 -4.71
N TYR A 189 8.65 -2.99 -5.80
CA TYR A 189 9.40 -2.93 -7.06
C TYR A 189 8.89 -1.81 -7.95
N TYR A 190 9.80 -1.07 -8.58
CA TYR A 190 9.44 0.03 -9.46
C TYR A 190 10.52 0.31 -10.49
N VAL A 191 10.13 0.99 -11.56
CA VAL A 191 11.04 1.59 -12.53
C VAL A 191 11.14 3.07 -12.20
N LYS A 192 12.36 3.54 -11.93
CA LYS A 192 12.64 4.94 -11.57
C LYS A 192 12.32 5.87 -12.74
N GLN A 193 11.87 7.08 -12.42
CA GLN A 193 11.70 8.13 -13.43
C GLN A 193 12.98 8.33 -14.25
N GLY A 194 12.85 8.29 -15.57
CA GLY A 194 13.94 8.43 -16.55
C GLY A 194 14.57 7.10 -16.96
N ASP A 195 14.30 6.02 -16.22
CA ASP A 195 14.91 4.71 -16.47
C ASP A 195 13.99 3.82 -17.32
N ILE A 196 14.60 2.81 -17.96
CA ILE A 196 13.91 1.76 -18.71
C ILE A 196 14.32 0.44 -18.08
N ALA A 197 13.35 -0.30 -17.55
CA ALA A 197 13.56 -1.65 -17.03
C ALA A 197 13.05 -2.69 -18.01
N SER A 198 13.59 -3.91 -17.96
CA SER A 198 12.98 -5.08 -18.60
C SER A 198 12.61 -6.15 -17.59
N ILE A 199 11.50 -6.82 -17.86
CA ILE A 199 11.00 -7.97 -17.12
C ILE A 199 10.60 -9.03 -18.16
N ASP A 200 11.37 -10.11 -18.24
CA ASP A 200 11.34 -11.10 -19.31
C ASP A 200 11.41 -10.42 -20.69
N SER A 201 10.35 -10.52 -21.49
CA SER A 201 10.24 -9.92 -22.82
C SER A 201 9.67 -8.49 -22.80
N TYR A 202 9.21 -8.01 -21.64
CA TYR A 202 8.58 -6.69 -21.51
C TYR A 202 9.61 -5.61 -21.20
N LYS A 203 9.41 -4.43 -21.78
CA LYS A 203 10.14 -3.20 -21.41
C LYS A 203 9.17 -2.19 -20.82
N ILE A 204 9.54 -1.62 -19.67
CA ILE A 204 8.77 -0.62 -18.96
C ILE A 204 9.58 0.67 -18.98
N ASN A 205 8.99 1.73 -19.53
CA ASN A 205 9.62 3.03 -19.63
C ASN A 205 8.93 4.03 -18.70
N ALA A 206 9.65 4.53 -17.70
CA ALA A 206 9.13 5.45 -16.69
C ALA A 206 9.50 6.91 -17.04
N LEU A 207 8.87 7.48 -18.08
CA LEU A 207 9.29 8.78 -18.63
C LEU A 207 9.25 9.96 -17.64
N SER A 208 8.19 10.06 -16.83
CA SER A 208 7.92 11.27 -16.03
C SER A 208 7.66 11.02 -14.55
N THR A 209 7.41 9.78 -14.15
CA THR A 209 7.17 9.36 -12.76
C THR A 209 7.61 7.93 -12.60
N ASP A 210 7.95 7.53 -11.37
CA ASP A 210 8.19 6.13 -11.04
C ASP A 210 6.98 5.27 -11.43
N VAL A 211 7.26 4.09 -11.99
CA VAL A 211 6.23 3.11 -12.37
C VAL A 211 6.32 1.93 -11.42
N LEU A 212 5.29 1.75 -10.60
CA LEU A 212 5.17 0.59 -9.72
C LEU A 212 5.01 -0.69 -10.55
N VAL A 213 5.84 -1.69 -10.25
CA VAL A 213 5.77 -3.02 -10.86
C VAL A 213 5.14 -3.97 -9.86
N ASN A 214 4.06 -4.62 -10.26
CA ASN A 214 3.41 -5.63 -9.44
C ASN A 214 3.54 -7.02 -10.09
N PHE A 215 4.31 -7.90 -9.44
CA PHE A 215 4.58 -9.27 -9.90
C PHE A 215 3.37 -10.20 -9.80
N ASP A 216 2.29 -9.80 -9.10
CA ASP A 216 0.99 -10.48 -9.16
C ASP A 216 0.32 -10.35 -10.55
N GLY A 217 0.85 -9.50 -11.43
CA GLY A 217 0.35 -9.25 -12.78
C GLY A 217 0.43 -10.44 -13.75
N GLY A 218 1.27 -11.44 -13.51
CA GLY A 218 1.44 -12.59 -14.43
C GLY A 218 0.13 -13.38 -14.64
N GLN A 219 -0.64 -13.58 -13.57
CA GLN A 219 -1.96 -14.23 -13.68
C GLN A 219 -2.99 -13.32 -14.37
N ARG A 220 -2.88 -11.98 -14.27
CA ARG A 220 -3.74 -11.05 -15.02
C ARG A 220 -3.41 -11.01 -16.51
N LEU A 221 -2.14 -11.12 -16.87
CA LEU A 221 -1.66 -11.22 -18.25
C LEU A 221 -2.08 -12.56 -18.88
N GLU A 222 -1.99 -13.65 -18.13
CA GLU A 222 -2.48 -14.97 -18.56
C GLU A 222 -4.01 -14.97 -18.70
N LEU A 223 -4.74 -14.30 -17.80
CA LEU A 223 -6.18 -14.05 -17.97
C LEU A 223 -6.49 -13.25 -19.23
N LEU A 224 -5.68 -12.23 -19.54
CA LEU A 224 -5.85 -11.40 -20.74
C LEU A 224 -5.58 -12.22 -22.01
N LYS A 225 -4.56 -13.09 -21.98
CA LYS A 225 -4.23 -14.02 -23.07
C LYS A 225 -5.36 -15.03 -23.28
N ILE A 226 -5.81 -15.72 -22.23
CA ILE A 226 -6.94 -16.66 -22.28
C ILE A 226 -8.21 -15.95 -22.77
N GLN A 227 -8.48 -14.72 -22.31
CA GLN A 227 -9.63 -13.94 -22.76
C GLN A 227 -9.54 -13.55 -24.24
N THR A 228 -8.33 -13.27 -24.75
CA THR A 228 -8.08 -12.97 -26.16
C THR A 228 -8.29 -14.23 -27.02
N GLU A 229 -7.69 -15.35 -26.61
CA GLU A 229 -7.86 -16.66 -27.28
C GLU A 229 -9.32 -17.13 -27.27
N LEU A 230 -10.05 -16.90 -26.18
CA LEU A 230 -11.49 -17.20 -26.08
C LEU A 230 -12.29 -16.35 -27.07
N ASN A 231 -11.99 -15.06 -27.18
CA ASN A 231 -12.66 -14.16 -28.12
C ASN A 231 -12.40 -14.56 -29.58
N ASP A 232 -11.18 -14.97 -29.91
CA ASP A 232 -10.83 -15.38 -31.27
C ASP A 232 -11.41 -16.76 -31.59
N ALA A 233 -11.41 -17.71 -30.65
CA ALA A 233 -12.09 -18.99 -30.81
C ALA A 233 -13.60 -18.82 -31.01
N LEU A 234 -14.24 -17.87 -30.30
CA LEU A 234 -15.66 -17.53 -30.47
C LEU A 234 -15.96 -16.88 -31.84
N LYS A 235 -15.03 -16.10 -32.40
CA LYS A 235 -15.15 -15.56 -33.76
C LYS A 235 -15.02 -16.66 -34.81
N GLU A 236 -14.01 -17.52 -34.69
CA GLU A 236 -13.75 -18.65 -35.60
C GLU A 236 -14.90 -19.65 -35.60
N SER A 237 -15.49 -19.94 -34.43
CA SER A 237 -16.60 -20.88 -34.30
C SER A 237 -17.96 -20.31 -34.74
N LYS A 238 -17.99 -19.11 -35.36
CA LYS A 238 -19.23 -18.38 -35.68
C LYS A 238 -20.16 -18.24 -34.46
N LYS A 239 -19.59 -18.04 -33.27
CA LYS A 239 -20.31 -17.96 -31.98
C LYS A 239 -21.00 -19.25 -31.55
N VAL A 240 -20.61 -20.40 -32.10
CA VAL A 240 -21.04 -21.72 -31.61
C VAL A 240 -20.12 -22.16 -30.48
N TRP A 241 -20.70 -22.69 -29.40
CA TRP A 241 -19.93 -23.22 -28.28
C TRP A 241 -19.27 -24.54 -28.70
N THR A 242 -17.94 -24.56 -28.77
CA THR A 242 -17.13 -25.73 -29.16
C THR A 242 -16.31 -26.23 -27.98
N GLY A 243 -15.71 -27.43 -28.09
CA GLY A 243 -14.79 -27.95 -27.07
C GLY A 243 -13.64 -26.98 -26.74
N LYS A 244 -13.02 -26.37 -27.75
CA LYS A 244 -11.97 -25.35 -27.59
C LYS A 244 -12.45 -24.11 -26.81
N VAL A 245 -13.68 -23.66 -27.05
CA VAL A 245 -14.29 -22.52 -26.32
C VAL A 245 -14.56 -22.91 -24.85
N GLN A 246 -15.07 -24.13 -24.61
CA GLN A 246 -15.31 -24.64 -23.26
C GLN A 246 -14.00 -24.76 -22.45
N ASP A 247 -12.93 -25.26 -23.06
CA ASP A 247 -11.63 -25.43 -22.40
C ASP A 247 -11.02 -24.08 -22.01
N LEU A 248 -11.02 -23.10 -22.92
CA LEU A 248 -10.55 -21.75 -22.65
C LEU A 248 -11.40 -21.03 -21.59
N TYR A 249 -12.71 -21.25 -21.60
CA TYR A 249 -13.61 -20.72 -20.57
C TYR A 249 -13.29 -21.31 -19.18
N ASN A 250 -13.09 -22.63 -19.10
CA ASN A 250 -12.75 -23.30 -17.85
C ASN A 250 -11.39 -22.85 -17.30
N GLN A 251 -10.39 -22.66 -18.17
CA GLN A 251 -9.09 -22.11 -17.80
C GLN A 251 -9.23 -20.68 -17.25
N ARG A 252 -10.05 -19.83 -17.88
CA ARG A 252 -10.33 -18.46 -17.40
C ARG A 252 -10.95 -18.45 -16.00
N GLU A 253 -11.98 -19.26 -15.77
CA GLU A 253 -12.69 -19.27 -14.48
C GLU A 253 -11.84 -19.88 -13.36
N SER A 254 -11.03 -20.90 -13.67
CA SER A 254 -10.01 -21.42 -12.74
C SER A 254 -9.01 -20.33 -12.33
N LEU A 255 -8.50 -19.55 -13.29
CA LEU A 255 -7.56 -18.46 -13.01
C LEU A 255 -8.17 -17.31 -12.20
N LYS A 256 -9.43 -16.95 -12.45
CA LYS A 256 -10.15 -15.94 -11.65
C LYS A 256 -10.30 -16.36 -10.19
N SER A 257 -10.60 -17.65 -9.97
CA SER A 257 -10.72 -18.23 -8.63
C SER A 257 -9.39 -18.16 -7.86
N ILE A 258 -8.27 -18.53 -8.53
CA ILE A 258 -6.92 -18.43 -7.95
C ILE A 258 -6.56 -16.98 -7.59
N LEU A 259 -7.01 -16.00 -8.37
CA LEU A 259 -6.76 -14.57 -8.16
C LEU A 259 -7.70 -13.90 -7.15
N GLY A 260 -8.66 -14.60 -6.56
CA GLY A 260 -9.66 -13.99 -5.68
C GLY A 260 -10.54 -12.94 -6.37
N LEU A 261 -10.66 -13.00 -7.71
CA LEU A 261 -11.55 -12.12 -8.46
C LEU A 261 -12.98 -12.66 -8.32
N SER A 262 -13.80 -12.01 -7.47
CA SER A 262 -15.20 -12.41 -7.25
C SER A 262 -15.96 -12.46 -8.58
N GLN A 263 -16.80 -13.48 -8.77
CA GLN A 263 -17.70 -13.56 -9.91
C GLN A 263 -18.62 -12.33 -9.94
N SER A 264 -18.31 -11.36 -10.80
CA SER A 264 -19.27 -10.31 -11.13
C SER A 264 -20.33 -10.93 -12.03
N SER A 265 -21.57 -10.95 -11.55
CA SER A 265 -22.78 -11.24 -12.31
C SER A 265 -22.94 -10.25 -13.46
N SER A 266 -22.30 -10.54 -14.60
CA SER A 266 -22.46 -9.82 -15.86
C SER A 266 -23.09 -10.75 -16.88
N SER A 267 -24.34 -11.12 -16.64
CA SER A 267 -25.19 -11.78 -17.63
C SER A 267 -25.81 -10.72 -18.56
N GLN A 268 -25.11 -10.39 -19.65
CA GLN A 268 -25.80 -9.87 -20.83
C GLN A 268 -26.33 -11.05 -21.64
N ILE A 269 -27.63 -11.30 -21.48
CA ILE A 269 -28.41 -12.20 -22.34
C ILE A 269 -28.40 -11.61 -23.76
N LEU A 270 -27.77 -12.31 -24.70
CA LEU A 270 -27.94 -12.09 -26.14
C LEU A 270 -29.11 -12.95 -26.62
N THR A 271 -30.31 -12.40 -26.58
CA THR A 271 -31.50 -12.99 -27.19
C THR A 271 -31.46 -12.78 -28.71
N GLY A 272 -31.04 -13.81 -29.44
CA GLY A 272 -31.24 -13.90 -30.89
C GLY A 272 -32.48 -14.74 -31.20
N ILE A 273 -33.52 -14.09 -31.72
CA ILE A 273 -34.74 -14.75 -32.21
C ILE A 273 -34.41 -15.50 -33.50
N TYR A 274 -34.59 -16.83 -33.54
CA TYR A 274 -35.00 -17.56 -34.74
C TYR A 274 -35.76 -18.83 -34.32
N GLY A 275 -36.97 -18.98 -34.86
CA GLY A 275 -37.86 -20.11 -34.60
C GLY A 275 -37.64 -21.27 -35.56
N SER A 276 -37.69 -22.49 -35.04
CA SER A 276 -38.51 -23.60 -35.57
C SER A 276 -38.28 -24.84 -34.68
N SER A 277 -39.38 -25.35 -34.13
CA SER A 277 -39.66 -26.72 -33.66
C SER A 277 -38.52 -27.68 -33.27
N GLN A 278 -38.63 -28.13 -32.01
CA GLN A 278 -38.13 -29.35 -31.37
C GLN A 278 -36.72 -29.34 -30.75
N ASN A 279 -36.74 -29.49 -29.42
CA ASN A 279 -35.65 -29.74 -28.46
C ASN A 279 -34.59 -28.64 -28.34
N SER A 280 -34.77 -27.76 -27.35
CA SER A 280 -33.74 -26.82 -26.89
C SER A 280 -33.44 -27.09 -25.41
N VAL A 281 -32.20 -27.47 -25.10
CA VAL A 281 -31.69 -27.51 -23.72
C VAL A 281 -31.09 -26.15 -23.43
N VAL A 282 -31.64 -25.44 -22.44
CA VAL A 282 -31.11 -24.15 -21.98
C VAL A 282 -30.23 -24.43 -20.76
N PHE A 283 -28.93 -24.13 -20.86
CA PHE A 283 -28.03 -24.13 -19.71
C PHE A 283 -27.95 -22.71 -19.14
N GLY A 284 -28.48 -22.56 -17.91
CA GLY A 284 -28.22 -21.41 -17.07
C GLY A 284 -27.47 -21.87 -15.83
N ASP A 285 -26.56 -21.03 -15.33
CA ASP A 285 -25.77 -21.30 -14.14
C ASP A 285 -26.70 -21.67 -12.98
N ASN A 286 -26.70 -22.98 -12.63
CA ASN A 286 -27.42 -23.64 -11.54
C ASN A 286 -28.91 -24.03 -11.70
N SER A 287 -29.47 -24.15 -12.91
CA SER A 287 -30.72 -24.93 -13.06
C SER A 287 -30.92 -25.56 -14.44
N ILE A 288 -31.43 -26.79 -14.46
CA ILE A 288 -31.89 -27.48 -15.67
C ILE A 288 -33.42 -27.51 -15.62
N LEU A 289 -34.08 -26.90 -16.62
CA LEU A 289 -35.52 -27.03 -16.84
C LEU A 289 -35.74 -28.18 -17.83
N VAL A 290 -36.25 -29.31 -17.34
CA VAL A 290 -36.55 -30.49 -18.17
C VAL A 290 -38.05 -30.54 -18.45
N ASN A 291 -38.44 -30.58 -19.73
CA ASN A 291 -39.80 -30.90 -20.15
C ASN A 291 -39.75 -32.12 -21.09
N GLY A 292 -40.22 -33.28 -20.60
CA GLY A 292 -40.30 -34.51 -21.39
C GLY A 292 -39.70 -35.76 -20.71
N ASN A 293 -40.34 -36.91 -20.96
CA ASN A 293 -40.13 -38.17 -20.25
C ASN A 293 -38.75 -38.81 -20.50
N GLY A 294 -38.01 -39.06 -19.41
CA GLY A 294 -37.00 -40.11 -19.31
C GLY A 294 -35.56 -39.68 -19.53
N PHE A 295 -34.86 -39.31 -18.46
CA PHE A 295 -33.39 -39.34 -18.36
C PHE A 295 -32.96 -39.71 -16.93
N SER A 296 -31.82 -40.38 -16.78
CA SER A 296 -31.18 -40.63 -15.48
C SER A 296 -30.20 -39.50 -15.13
N VAL A 297 -30.13 -39.13 -13.85
CA VAL A 297 -29.20 -38.13 -13.32
C VAL A 297 -28.14 -38.85 -12.50
N THR A 298 -26.87 -38.52 -12.71
CA THR A 298 -25.75 -38.96 -11.88
C THR A 298 -25.40 -37.89 -10.84
N ASP A 299 -24.84 -38.33 -9.71
CA ASP A 299 -24.69 -37.63 -8.43
C ASP A 299 -24.28 -36.14 -8.49
N GLY A 300 -24.95 -35.33 -7.66
CA GLY A 300 -24.50 -33.96 -7.31
C GLY A 300 -25.47 -32.81 -7.60
N VAL A 301 -26.71 -33.06 -8.05
CA VAL A 301 -27.66 -31.99 -8.41
C VAL A 301 -28.56 -31.60 -7.23
N LYS A 302 -28.59 -30.30 -6.89
CA LYS A 302 -29.58 -29.71 -5.96
C LYS A 302 -30.90 -29.45 -6.69
N VAL A 303 -32.00 -29.94 -6.14
CA VAL A 303 -33.36 -29.66 -6.63
C VAL A 303 -33.98 -28.59 -5.73
N VAL A 304 -34.31 -27.44 -6.29
CA VAL A 304 -35.08 -26.39 -5.61
C VAL A 304 -36.47 -26.37 -6.24
N THR A 305 -37.52 -26.54 -5.44
CA THR A 305 -38.90 -26.38 -5.94
C THR A 305 -39.31 -24.91 -5.91
N PRO A 306 -40.28 -24.48 -6.75
CA PRO A 306 -40.53 -23.06 -7.03
C PRO A 306 -41.19 -22.26 -5.89
N GLN A 307 -41.38 -22.84 -4.70
CA GLN A 307 -42.07 -22.18 -3.60
C GLN A 307 -41.17 -22.20 -2.37
N GLY A 308 -40.57 -21.05 -2.08
CA GLY A 308 -39.45 -20.88 -1.15
C GLY A 308 -39.66 -21.49 0.24
N GLY A 309 -38.68 -22.29 0.66
CA GLY A 309 -38.54 -22.80 2.03
C GLY A 309 -37.22 -23.59 2.19
N ASN A 310 -36.46 -23.23 3.23
CA ASN A 310 -35.22 -23.79 3.79
C ASN A 310 -34.35 -24.79 3.00
N ILE A 311 -33.06 -24.46 2.94
CA ILE A 311 -31.97 -25.27 2.38
C ILE A 311 -31.63 -26.42 3.34
N LEU A 312 -31.79 -27.67 2.90
CA LEU A 312 -31.12 -28.81 3.53
C LEU A 312 -29.76 -28.99 2.86
N SER A 313 -28.67 -28.97 3.64
CA SER A 313 -27.34 -29.41 3.19
C SER A 313 -27.08 -30.78 3.79
N ILE A 314 -26.92 -31.80 2.96
CA ILE A 314 -26.50 -33.14 3.39
C ILE A 314 -24.97 -33.21 3.20
N ALA A 315 -24.24 -33.45 4.28
CA ALA A 315 -22.82 -33.76 4.21
C ALA A 315 -22.62 -35.19 3.69
N ARG A 316 -21.60 -35.38 2.86
CA ARG A 316 -21.05 -36.71 2.52
C ARG A 316 -20.70 -37.42 3.82
N ASP A 317 -21.38 -38.52 4.11
CA ASP A 317 -20.77 -39.78 4.54
C ASP A 317 -21.85 -40.79 4.92
N SER A 318 -22.27 -41.60 3.95
CA SER A 318 -22.72 -43.00 4.07
C SER A 318 -23.59 -43.37 2.85
N GLN A 319 -23.16 -44.35 2.06
CA GLN A 319 -24.06 -45.12 1.18
C GLN A 319 -24.53 -46.39 1.92
N PRO A 320 -25.52 -47.16 1.41
CA PRO A 320 -26.72 -46.79 0.62
C PRO A 320 -28.01 -47.38 1.24
N THR A 321 -29.18 -46.77 1.04
CA THR A 321 -30.45 -47.54 0.96
C THR A 321 -31.62 -46.73 0.42
N LEU A 322 -32.39 -47.41 -0.45
CA LEU A 322 -33.80 -47.22 -0.84
C LEU A 322 -34.22 -46.17 -1.89
N TYR A 323 -34.27 -46.68 -3.12
CA TYR A 323 -35.42 -46.66 -4.02
C TYR A 323 -36.78 -46.82 -3.31
N ASN A 324 -37.72 -45.89 -3.57
CA ASN A 324 -39.17 -46.06 -3.80
C ASN A 324 -39.96 -44.86 -3.25
N LEU A 325 -40.63 -44.11 -4.13
CA LEU A 325 -41.99 -43.51 -3.97
C LEU A 325 -42.16 -42.28 -4.87
N ILE A 326 -42.45 -42.54 -6.15
CA ILE A 326 -43.27 -41.65 -6.97
C ILE A 326 -44.71 -42.15 -6.81
N LYS A 327 -45.60 -41.32 -6.24
CA LYS A 327 -47.05 -41.15 -6.56
C LYS A 327 -47.83 -40.65 -5.34
N GLY A 328 -48.27 -39.39 -5.40
CA GLY A 328 -49.29 -38.85 -4.50
C GLY A 328 -49.63 -37.40 -4.86
N LYS A 329 -50.89 -37.13 -5.22
CA LYS A 329 -51.42 -35.80 -5.52
C LYS A 329 -51.86 -35.11 -4.22
N GLY A 330 -51.46 -33.86 -4.00
CA GLY A 330 -52.00 -32.99 -2.94
C GLY A 330 -51.71 -31.50 -3.23
N GLY A 331 -52.72 -30.64 -3.03
CA GLY A 331 -52.66 -29.19 -3.25
C GLY A 331 -52.63 -28.38 -1.93
N ILE A 332 -52.28 -27.09 -2.03
CA ILE A 332 -52.04 -26.17 -0.90
C ILE A 332 -53.28 -25.36 -0.57
N ASN A 333 -53.61 -25.20 0.72
CA ASN A 333 -54.50 -24.14 1.21
C ASN A 333 -53.88 -23.48 2.46
N ASN A 334 -53.66 -22.16 2.42
CA ASN A 334 -53.15 -21.29 3.50
C ASN A 334 -51.95 -21.82 4.32
N GLY A 335 -50.81 -22.01 3.65
CA GLY A 335 -49.49 -21.97 4.30
C GLY A 335 -49.09 -23.14 5.19
N ASN A 336 -49.91 -24.19 5.30
CA ASN A 336 -49.55 -25.44 5.98
C ASN A 336 -49.87 -26.64 5.07
N PHE A 337 -48.90 -27.55 4.88
CA PHE A 337 -49.17 -28.88 4.33
C PHE A 337 -49.53 -29.85 5.48
N VAL A 338 -50.70 -30.47 5.38
CA VAL A 338 -51.12 -31.62 6.20
C VAL A 338 -51.12 -32.84 5.28
N TYR A 339 -50.42 -33.90 5.67
CA TYR A 339 -50.72 -35.26 5.18
C TYR A 339 -51.13 -36.10 6.39
N GLY A 340 -52.34 -36.65 6.33
CA GLY A 340 -52.83 -37.62 7.29
C GLY A 340 -52.99 -38.98 6.62
N LEU A 341 -52.29 -40.00 7.13
CA LEU A 341 -52.74 -41.39 7.16
C LEU A 341 -52.15 -42.04 8.42
N GLY A 342 -53.03 -42.48 9.33
CA GLY A 342 -52.73 -43.53 10.32
C GLY A 342 -52.07 -43.12 11.64
N GLU A 343 -52.92 -42.87 12.64
CA GLU A 343 -52.70 -43.11 14.09
C GLU A 343 -51.33 -42.82 14.72
N LYS A 344 -51.07 -41.55 15.04
CA LYS A 344 -50.76 -41.04 16.40
C LYS A 344 -50.37 -39.57 16.31
N LYS A 345 -51.03 -38.75 17.12
CA LYS A 345 -50.70 -37.34 17.30
C LYS A 345 -49.67 -37.24 18.41
N ASP A 346 -48.47 -36.79 18.11
CA ASP A 346 -47.58 -36.19 19.11
C ASP A 346 -46.92 -34.95 18.52
N THR A 347 -47.02 -33.84 19.27
CA THR A 347 -46.44 -32.54 18.98
C THR A 347 -45.22 -32.40 19.90
N ILE A 348 -44.02 -32.16 19.39
CA ILE A 348 -42.83 -31.95 20.23
C ILE A 348 -42.23 -30.57 19.95
N SER A 349 -42.21 -29.76 21.00
CA SER A 349 -41.56 -28.46 21.15
C SER A 349 -40.08 -28.64 21.50
N VAL A 350 -39.18 -27.86 20.92
CA VAL A 350 -37.75 -27.86 21.30
C VAL A 350 -37.51 -26.78 22.36
N ASN A 351 -37.32 -27.20 23.61
CA ASN A 351 -36.55 -26.47 24.63
C ASN A 351 -36.02 -27.44 25.70
N GLN A 352 -34.72 -27.29 26.00
CA GLN A 352 -33.93 -27.84 27.12
C GLN A 352 -33.67 -29.35 27.20
N PHE A 353 -32.38 -29.71 27.34
CA PHE A 353 -31.89 -30.64 28.38
C PHE A 353 -30.41 -30.36 28.72
N LEU A 354 -30.14 -30.20 30.02
CA LEU A 354 -28.86 -30.41 30.70
C LEU A 354 -29.00 -31.72 31.52
N SER A 355 -27.96 -32.56 31.57
CA SER A 355 -27.39 -33.20 32.81
C SER A 355 -26.52 -34.43 32.46
N ALA A 356 -25.23 -34.42 32.89
CA ALA A 356 -24.56 -35.34 33.86
C ALA A 356 -24.21 -36.76 33.33
N ASP A 357 -23.00 -37.34 33.41
CA ASP A 357 -22.00 -37.43 34.49
C ASP A 357 -20.55 -37.77 33.99
N LYS A 358 -19.54 -37.06 34.56
CA LYS A 358 -18.13 -37.44 34.91
C LYS A 358 -17.09 -37.92 33.83
N PRO A 359 -15.75 -37.95 34.13
CA PRO A 359 -14.83 -36.80 34.22
C PRO A 359 -13.46 -36.99 33.49
N LYS A 360 -12.72 -35.89 33.30
CA LYS A 360 -11.27 -35.79 32.94
C LYS A 360 -10.77 -36.55 31.69
N GLU A 361 -10.41 -35.82 30.65
CA GLU A 361 -9.05 -35.77 30.09
C GLU A 361 -8.98 -34.73 28.97
N ASP A 362 -7.78 -34.23 28.73
CA ASP A 362 -7.43 -33.05 27.93
C ASP A 362 -8.03 -33.05 26.52
N ILE A 363 -8.67 -31.94 26.13
CA ILE A 363 -8.90 -31.62 24.73
C ILE A 363 -8.43 -30.18 24.51
N GLU A 364 -7.21 -30.08 23.97
CA GLU A 364 -6.75 -28.95 23.19
C GLU A 364 -7.78 -28.64 22.10
N ILE A 365 -8.37 -27.45 22.15
CA ILE A 365 -9.06 -26.87 21.01
C ILE A 365 -8.21 -25.67 20.57
N SER A 366 -7.40 -25.92 19.55
CA SER A 366 -6.74 -24.92 18.73
C SER A 366 -7.79 -24.03 18.07
N ASN A 367 -7.95 -22.80 18.55
CA ASN A 367 -8.67 -21.75 17.83
C ASN A 367 -7.65 -20.72 17.33
N GLU A 368 -7.00 -21.03 16.22
CA GLU A 368 -6.45 -19.99 15.35
C GLU A 368 -7.62 -19.31 14.63
N GLN A 369 -8.19 -18.29 15.27
CA GLN A 369 -8.92 -17.24 14.57
C GLN A 369 -7.94 -16.09 14.36
N THR A 370 -7.40 -15.98 13.15
CA THR A 370 -6.63 -14.81 12.70
C THR A 370 -7.59 -13.63 12.53
N ALA A 371 -7.68 -12.78 13.56
CA ALA A 371 -8.28 -11.47 13.42
C ALA A 371 -7.27 -10.55 12.71
N THR A 372 -7.56 -10.18 11.46
CA THR A 372 -6.80 -9.14 10.75
C THR A 372 -7.28 -7.77 11.22
N ILE A 373 -6.50 -7.10 12.06
CA ILE A 373 -6.71 -5.69 12.37
C ILE A 373 -5.87 -4.88 11.37
N VAL A 374 -6.53 -4.25 10.42
CA VAL A 374 -5.92 -3.28 9.50
C VAL A 374 -5.67 -2.00 10.28
N SER A 375 -4.40 -1.66 10.54
CA SER A 375 -4.03 -0.30 10.91
C SER A 375 -4.20 0.58 9.67
N PRO A 376 -5.09 1.60 9.67
CA PRO A 376 -5.09 2.59 8.61
C PRO A 376 -3.79 3.40 8.74
N LYS A 377 -3.02 3.50 7.66
CA LYS A 377 -1.88 4.42 7.56
C LYS A 377 -2.30 5.79 8.09
N GLY A 378 -1.76 6.18 9.25
CA GLY A 378 -2.00 7.50 9.86
C GLY A 378 -2.49 7.55 11.31
N GLN A 379 -2.53 6.44 12.07
CA GLN A 379 -2.78 6.48 13.52
C GLN A 379 -1.59 5.94 14.31
N ASN A 380 -0.97 6.80 15.13
CA ASN A 380 0.22 6.49 15.94
C ASN A 380 -0.12 6.26 17.43
N GLU A 381 -1.38 6.02 17.78
CA GLU A 381 -1.83 5.85 19.17
C GLU A 381 -2.78 4.66 19.32
N ILE A 382 -2.50 3.78 20.29
CA ILE A 382 -3.36 2.65 20.68
C ILE A 382 -3.77 2.83 22.15
N ILE A 383 -5.06 2.66 22.46
CA ILE A 383 -5.61 2.76 23.82
C ILE A 383 -6.14 1.40 24.28
N VAL A 384 -5.72 0.95 25.45
CA VAL A 384 -6.18 -0.32 26.05
C VAL A 384 -7.62 -0.18 26.58
N GLN A 385 -8.55 -0.98 26.05
CA GLN A 385 -9.98 -0.97 26.45
C GLN A 385 -10.33 -2.05 27.48
N LYS A 386 -11.47 -1.84 28.16
CA LYS A 386 -11.99 -2.76 29.20
C LYS A 386 -12.32 -4.13 28.59
N GLY A 387 -11.68 -5.19 29.10
CA GLY A 387 -11.89 -6.57 28.65
C GLY A 387 -10.84 -7.12 27.69
N GLN A 388 -9.86 -6.31 27.27
CA GLN A 388 -8.70 -6.76 26.50
C GLN A 388 -7.53 -7.06 27.45
N THR A 389 -6.79 -8.15 27.20
CA THR A 389 -5.49 -8.37 27.86
C THR A 389 -4.36 -7.82 26.98
N ALA A 390 -3.29 -7.30 27.58
CA ALA A 390 -2.12 -6.82 26.83
C ALA A 390 -1.52 -7.92 25.95
N SER A 391 -1.57 -9.18 26.38
CA SER A 391 -1.15 -10.35 25.58
C SER A 391 -1.94 -10.53 24.27
N GLN A 392 -3.23 -10.16 24.24
CA GLN A 392 -4.06 -10.20 23.02
C GLN A 392 -3.74 -9.06 22.05
N LEU A 393 -3.27 -7.91 22.55
CA LEU A 393 -2.86 -6.77 21.73
C LEU A 393 -1.43 -6.94 21.16
N VAL A 394 -0.60 -7.76 21.79
CA VAL A 394 0.85 -7.85 21.55
C VAL A 394 1.27 -9.15 20.84
N GLY A 395 0.33 -10.06 20.55
CA GLY A 395 0.58 -11.39 19.97
C GLY A 395 1.35 -11.46 18.65
N GLY A 396 1.59 -10.34 17.96
CA GLY A 396 2.40 -10.27 16.73
C GLY A 396 3.72 -9.49 16.82
N TYR A 397 4.02 -8.81 17.94
CA TYR A 397 5.04 -7.74 17.96
C TYR A 397 6.16 -7.90 19.00
N LYS A 398 6.39 -9.13 19.48
CA LYS A 398 7.29 -9.41 20.61
C LYS A 398 8.75 -8.94 20.45
N LYS A 399 9.22 -8.62 19.22
CA LYS A 399 10.57 -8.09 18.95
C LYS A 399 10.63 -6.58 18.66
N ALA A 400 9.52 -5.92 18.35
CA ALA A 400 9.51 -4.49 17.98
C ALA A 400 9.35 -3.55 19.19
N ILE A 401 9.08 -4.10 20.37
CA ILE A 401 8.62 -3.34 21.54
C ILE A 401 9.77 -2.93 22.48
N GLU A 402 11.00 -3.39 22.25
CA GLU A 402 12.05 -3.25 23.27
C GLU A 402 12.71 -1.86 23.36
N TYR A 403 12.60 -0.92 22.40
CA TYR A 403 13.42 0.33 22.52
C TYR A 403 12.74 1.67 22.19
N ASP A 404 11.74 1.73 21.29
CA ASP A 404 11.24 3.03 20.76
C ASP A 404 9.76 3.35 21.04
N VAL A 405 9.15 2.69 22.03
CA VAL A 405 7.73 2.90 22.39
C VAL A 405 7.60 3.58 23.75
N VAL A 406 6.82 4.67 23.80
CA VAL A 406 6.48 5.40 25.04
C VAL A 406 5.06 5.06 25.47
N TYR A 407 4.93 4.58 26.71
CA TYR A 407 3.66 4.25 27.35
C TYR A 407 3.29 5.35 28.33
N THR A 408 2.18 6.05 28.12
CA THR A 408 1.67 7.07 29.04
C THR A 408 0.49 6.52 29.83
N PHE A 409 0.67 6.38 31.13
CA PHE A 409 -0.30 5.81 32.06
C PHE A 409 -1.44 6.80 32.36
N PRO A 410 -2.58 6.31 32.89
CA PRO A 410 -3.72 7.16 33.26
C PRO A 410 -3.38 8.25 34.30
N ASP A 411 -2.35 8.05 35.11
CA ASP A 411 -1.85 9.03 36.08
C ASP A 411 -0.97 10.12 35.44
N GLY A 412 -0.75 10.05 34.12
CA GLY A 412 0.06 11.00 33.35
C GLY A 412 1.55 10.67 33.32
N THR A 413 2.01 9.62 34.00
CA THR A 413 3.42 9.20 33.93
C THR A 413 3.72 8.50 32.62
N SER A 414 4.94 8.65 32.10
CA SER A 414 5.39 7.97 30.87
C SER A 414 6.58 7.06 31.14
N LYS A 415 6.60 5.86 30.54
CA LYS A 415 7.70 4.89 30.63
C LYS A 415 8.03 4.32 29.26
N ARG A 416 9.28 3.91 29.05
CA ARG A 416 9.72 3.24 27.82
C ARG A 416 9.52 1.72 27.90
N GLY A 417 9.42 1.04 26.75
CA GLY A 417 9.17 -0.41 26.65
C GLY A 417 9.83 -1.29 27.74
N PRO A 418 11.15 -1.19 27.98
CA PRO A 418 11.85 -1.99 29.01
C PRO A 418 11.43 -1.70 30.46
N GLU A 419 10.82 -0.55 30.72
CA GLU A 419 10.43 -0.06 32.05
C GLU A 419 8.97 -0.42 32.40
N VAL A 420 8.25 -1.03 31.46
CA VAL A 420 6.83 -1.35 31.58
C VAL A 420 6.63 -2.82 31.91
N ASP A 421 5.95 -3.08 33.02
CA ASP A 421 5.43 -4.42 33.33
C ASP A 421 4.16 -4.66 32.49
N PHE A 422 4.32 -5.34 31.34
CA PHE A 422 3.25 -5.59 30.37
C PHE A 422 2.08 -6.40 30.93
N GLU A 423 2.30 -7.15 32.00
CA GLU A 423 1.23 -7.92 32.67
C GLU A 423 0.35 -7.04 33.56
N LYS A 424 0.78 -5.79 33.84
CA LYS A 424 0.12 -4.88 34.78
C LYS A 424 -0.25 -3.52 34.17
N LEU A 425 -0.47 -3.46 32.86
CA LEU A 425 -0.88 -2.22 32.19
C LEU A 425 -2.30 -1.78 32.64
N PRO A 426 -2.45 -0.61 33.29
CA PRO A 426 -3.76 -0.11 33.68
C PRO A 426 -4.57 0.35 32.46
N ILE A 427 -5.90 0.20 32.56
CA ILE A 427 -6.86 0.64 31.54
C ILE A 427 -6.70 2.13 31.29
N GLY A 428 -6.68 2.55 30.02
CA GLY A 428 -6.46 3.94 29.63
C GLY A 428 -5.00 4.32 29.37
N THR A 429 -4.06 3.38 29.48
CA THR A 429 -2.67 3.59 29.04
C THR A 429 -2.63 3.85 27.53
N ARG A 430 -1.88 4.88 27.12
CA ARG A 430 -1.67 5.29 25.73
C ARG A 430 -0.29 4.84 25.25
N ILE A 431 -0.21 4.34 24.03
CA ILE A 431 1.03 3.81 23.44
C ILE A 431 1.42 4.68 22.24
N SER A 432 2.62 5.27 22.24
CA SER A 432 3.14 6.10 21.15
C SER A 432 4.46 5.55 20.60
N PHE A 433 4.61 5.59 19.28
CA PHE A 433 5.71 4.98 18.52
C PHE A 433 6.75 5.99 18.00
N ASP A 434 6.73 7.23 18.49
CA ASP A 434 7.68 8.28 18.10
C ASP A 434 7.90 9.29 19.25
N PRO A 435 9.08 9.32 19.89
CA PRO A 435 9.34 10.19 21.05
C PRO A 435 9.56 11.68 20.69
N ASP A 436 9.77 12.04 19.42
CA ASP A 436 10.15 13.40 19.02
C ASP A 436 8.95 14.31 18.69
N PHE A 437 7.71 13.80 18.73
CA PHE A 437 6.49 14.56 18.46
C PHE A 437 5.96 15.30 19.70
N SER A 438 6.76 16.20 20.27
CA SER A 438 6.28 17.17 21.25
C SER A 438 5.56 18.32 20.55
N GLY A 439 4.21 18.36 20.57
CA GLY A 439 3.53 19.60 20.19
C GLY A 439 2.06 19.61 19.77
N ASN A 440 1.31 18.50 19.77
CA ASN A 440 -0.14 18.57 19.50
C ASN A 440 -0.94 17.68 20.43
N THR A 441 -1.39 18.24 21.56
CA THR A 441 -2.39 17.62 22.42
C THR A 441 -3.76 17.71 21.72
N VAL A 442 -4.28 16.58 21.24
CA VAL A 442 -5.68 16.49 20.80
C VAL A 442 -6.52 16.06 22.00
N GLU A 443 -7.39 16.95 22.46
CA GLU A 443 -8.38 16.67 23.50
C GLU A 443 -9.43 15.70 22.93
N VAL A 444 -9.55 14.51 23.51
CA VAL A 444 -10.57 13.52 23.12
C VAL A 444 -11.86 13.87 23.85
N SER A 445 -12.83 14.44 23.13
CA SER A 445 -14.20 14.62 23.61
C SER A 445 -14.96 13.29 23.64
N ASN A 446 -15.89 13.13 24.59
CA ASN A 446 -16.68 11.92 24.88
C ASN A 446 -17.68 11.44 23.80
N ASN A 447 -17.44 11.69 22.51
CA ASN A 447 -18.32 11.24 21.42
C ASN A 447 -17.58 10.26 20.48
N PRO A 448 -17.90 8.95 20.50
CA PRO A 448 -17.07 7.88 19.92
C PRO A 448 -17.20 7.73 18.39
N GLN A 449 -17.57 8.77 17.66
CA GLN A 449 -17.55 8.70 16.19
C GLN A 449 -16.12 8.80 15.68
N SER A 450 -15.67 7.81 14.91
CA SER A 450 -14.36 7.89 14.26
C SER A 450 -14.30 9.12 13.36
N TYR A 451 -13.13 9.72 13.21
CA TYR A 451 -12.94 10.93 12.40
C TYR A 451 -13.45 10.78 10.96
N SER A 452 -13.23 9.62 10.35
CA SER A 452 -13.78 9.25 9.04
C SER A 452 -15.32 9.23 9.04
N GLN A 453 -15.93 8.73 10.11
CA GLN A 453 -17.39 8.69 10.26
C GLN A 453 -17.99 10.09 10.43
N ARG A 454 -17.30 11.00 11.13
CA ARG A 454 -17.70 12.41 11.22
C ARG A 454 -17.74 13.06 9.83
N ILE A 455 -16.72 12.83 9.01
CA ILE A 455 -16.67 13.38 7.63
C ILE A 455 -17.74 12.76 6.77
N GLU A 456 -17.95 11.44 6.86
CA GLU A 456 -19.00 10.78 6.11
C GLU A 456 -20.39 11.33 6.50
N ASN A 457 -20.60 11.60 7.78
CA ASN A 457 -21.82 12.23 8.28
C ASN A 457 -21.94 13.69 7.80
N SER A 458 -20.86 14.47 7.83
CA SER A 458 -20.86 15.85 7.32
C SER A 458 -21.11 15.89 5.82
N ILE A 459 -20.53 14.96 5.04
CA ILE A 459 -20.82 14.79 3.62
C ILE A 459 -22.28 14.43 3.44
N LYS A 460 -22.78 13.37 4.07
CA LYS A 460 -24.19 12.94 3.95
C LYS A 460 -25.18 14.05 4.32
N SER A 461 -24.94 14.74 5.43
CA SER A 461 -25.80 15.83 5.92
C SER A 461 -25.72 17.06 5.02
N GLY A 462 -24.52 17.59 4.77
CA GLY A 462 -24.34 18.79 3.95
C GLY A 462 -24.79 18.59 2.50
N VAL A 463 -24.45 17.46 1.91
CA VAL A 463 -24.91 17.08 0.57
C VAL A 463 -26.42 16.84 0.53
N GLY A 464 -26.97 16.12 1.51
CA GLY A 464 -28.40 15.84 1.58
C GLY A 464 -29.23 17.11 1.67
N GLU A 465 -28.78 18.10 2.44
CA GLU A 465 -29.42 19.41 2.52
C GLU A 465 -29.37 20.16 1.18
N VAL A 466 -28.23 20.17 0.49
CA VAL A 466 -28.09 20.81 -0.83
C VAL A 466 -29.02 20.15 -1.84
N ALA A 467 -29.06 18.81 -1.90
CA ALA A 467 -29.93 18.08 -2.80
C ALA A 467 -31.42 18.35 -2.52
N LYS A 468 -31.80 18.46 -1.24
CA LYS A 468 -33.17 18.77 -0.82
C LYS A 468 -33.58 20.20 -1.16
N LYS A 469 -32.68 21.17 -0.91
CA LYS A 469 -32.97 22.60 -1.09
C LYS A 469 -32.87 23.04 -2.56
N TYR A 470 -32.01 22.39 -3.34
CA TYR A 470 -31.73 22.73 -4.74
C TYR A 470 -31.84 21.49 -5.65
N PRO A 471 -33.04 20.90 -5.80
CA PRO A 471 -33.24 19.66 -6.56
C PRO A 471 -32.95 19.82 -8.07
N SER A 472 -32.89 21.05 -8.58
CA SER A 472 -32.54 21.36 -9.97
C SER A 472 -31.04 21.28 -10.26
N LEU A 473 -30.18 21.21 -9.23
CA LEU A 473 -28.75 21.03 -9.46
C LEU A 473 -28.50 19.56 -9.84
N PRO A 474 -27.80 19.29 -10.96
CA PRO A 474 -27.49 17.93 -11.40
C PRO A 474 -26.43 17.33 -10.48
N PHE A 475 -26.81 16.92 -9.27
CA PHE A 475 -25.88 16.59 -8.21
C PHE A 475 -25.98 15.10 -7.83
N ALA A 476 -24.83 14.41 -7.76
CA ALA A 476 -24.74 13.03 -7.28
C ALA A 476 -23.82 12.96 -6.05
N PRO A 477 -24.33 12.55 -4.87
CA PRO A 477 -23.55 12.51 -3.63
C PRO A 477 -22.24 11.74 -3.69
N GLN A 478 -22.22 10.63 -4.44
CA GLN A 478 -21.03 9.81 -4.58
C GLN A 478 -19.94 10.50 -5.41
N GLU A 479 -20.31 11.27 -6.43
CA GLU A 479 -19.35 12.04 -7.22
C GLU A 479 -18.66 13.10 -6.36
N PHE A 480 -19.44 13.85 -5.57
CA PHE A 480 -18.88 14.87 -4.69
C PHE A 480 -18.02 14.27 -3.58
N LYS A 481 -18.43 13.13 -3.01
CA LYS A 481 -17.61 12.37 -2.06
C LYS A 481 -16.25 12.03 -2.66
N ALA A 482 -16.22 11.55 -3.90
CA ALA A 482 -14.96 11.23 -4.58
C ALA A 482 -14.08 12.48 -4.80
N VAL A 483 -14.67 13.61 -5.17
CA VAL A 483 -13.94 14.90 -5.25
C VAL A 483 -13.32 15.27 -3.90
N THR A 484 -14.07 15.17 -2.79
CA THR A 484 -13.53 15.48 -1.45
C THR A 484 -12.39 14.55 -1.02
N ILE A 485 -12.45 13.26 -1.41
CA ILE A 485 -11.36 12.30 -1.16
C ILE A 485 -10.10 12.71 -1.92
N VAL A 486 -10.25 13.13 -3.19
CA VAL A 486 -9.10 13.52 -4.01
C VAL A 486 -8.48 14.84 -3.56
N GLU A 487 -9.30 15.80 -3.13
CA GLU A 487 -8.85 17.15 -2.77
C GLU A 487 -8.21 17.24 -1.38
N SER A 488 -8.74 16.53 -0.38
CA SER A 488 -8.25 16.63 1.01
C SER A 488 -7.93 15.29 1.66
N GLY A 489 -8.04 14.16 0.95
CA GLY A 489 -7.93 12.84 1.59
C GLY A 489 -8.91 12.64 2.74
N GLN A 490 -10.01 13.41 2.79
CA GLN A 490 -10.90 13.51 3.94
C GLN A 490 -10.18 13.99 5.21
N ASN A 491 -9.38 15.05 5.11
CA ASN A 491 -8.73 15.67 6.25
C ASN A 491 -9.38 17.04 6.56
N LEU A 492 -10.20 17.11 7.62
CA LEU A 492 -10.78 18.37 8.13
C LEU A 492 -9.71 19.39 8.54
N ASN A 493 -8.52 18.91 8.88
CA ASN A 493 -7.39 19.72 9.30
C ASN A 493 -6.39 19.98 8.18
N GLU A 494 -6.72 19.60 6.95
CA GLU A 494 -5.85 19.84 5.83
C GLU A 494 -5.44 21.31 5.80
N LYS A 495 -4.12 21.54 5.70
CA LYS A 495 -3.58 22.88 5.57
C LYS A 495 -4.19 23.52 4.32
N CYS A 496 -4.67 24.74 4.50
CA CYS A 496 -5.00 25.61 3.38
C CYS A 496 -3.76 25.75 2.51
N ASP A 497 -3.94 25.60 1.21
CA ASP A 497 -2.93 26.02 0.25
C ASP A 497 -3.08 27.53 0.02
N ALA A 498 -2.20 28.13 -0.80
CA ALA A 498 -2.18 29.58 -1.01
C ALA A 498 -3.52 30.16 -1.49
N ASP A 499 -4.39 29.35 -2.10
CA ASP A 499 -5.65 29.76 -2.73
C ASP A 499 -6.86 28.85 -2.45
N SER A 500 -6.75 27.79 -1.65
CA SER A 500 -7.86 26.86 -1.35
C SER A 500 -7.83 26.32 0.09
N CYS A 501 -9.02 26.06 0.67
CA CYS A 501 -9.17 25.61 2.05
C CYS A 501 -10.35 24.64 2.23
N GLY A 502 -10.32 23.90 3.34
CA GLY A 502 -11.40 23.04 3.80
C GLY A 502 -11.47 21.68 3.11
N ILE A 503 -12.45 20.85 3.51
CA ILE A 503 -12.66 19.48 3.01
C ILE A 503 -12.72 19.41 1.47
N PRO A 504 -13.47 20.29 0.79
CA PRO A 504 -13.51 20.34 -0.67
C PRO A 504 -12.42 21.20 -1.34
N LYS A 505 -11.46 21.78 -0.60
CA LYS A 505 -10.46 22.74 -1.12
C LYS A 505 -11.10 23.85 -1.98
N ILE A 506 -12.12 24.53 -1.46
CA ILE A 506 -12.78 25.64 -2.18
C ILE A 506 -11.86 26.86 -2.20
N ARG A 507 -11.95 27.68 -3.27
CA ARG A 507 -11.24 28.96 -3.42
C ARG A 507 -12.14 30.17 -3.08
N PRO A 508 -11.58 31.33 -2.70
CA PRO A 508 -12.39 32.51 -2.40
C PRO A 508 -13.38 32.94 -3.50
N PRO A 509 -13.02 32.95 -4.81
CA PRO A 509 -13.97 33.30 -5.87
C PRO A 509 -15.17 32.35 -5.95
N ALA A 510 -14.96 31.06 -5.67
CA ALA A 510 -16.03 30.06 -5.66
C ALA A 510 -17.03 30.31 -4.53
N ILE A 511 -16.57 30.80 -3.37
CA ILE A 511 -17.46 31.20 -2.27
C ILE A 511 -18.35 32.39 -2.67
N ASN A 512 -17.76 33.40 -3.30
CA ASN A 512 -18.51 34.56 -3.77
C ASN A 512 -19.59 34.14 -4.78
N GLU A 513 -19.24 33.24 -5.69
CA GLU A 513 -20.18 32.72 -6.70
C GLU A 513 -21.32 31.92 -6.07
N VAL A 514 -21.01 31.07 -5.08
CA VAL A 514 -22.02 30.32 -4.32
C VAL A 514 -22.98 31.28 -3.60
N ASN A 515 -22.44 32.30 -2.91
CA ASN A 515 -23.25 33.30 -2.23
C ASN A 515 -24.16 34.08 -3.18
N GLN A 516 -23.60 34.55 -4.30
CA GLN A 516 -24.36 35.29 -5.31
C GLN A 516 -25.49 34.44 -5.91
N LYS A 517 -25.23 33.17 -6.20
CA LYS A 517 -26.20 32.31 -6.90
C LYS A 517 -27.27 31.73 -6.00
N PHE A 518 -26.94 31.46 -4.73
CA PHE A 518 -27.83 30.74 -3.81
C PHE A 518 -28.32 31.56 -2.63
N GLY A 519 -27.90 32.83 -2.52
CA GLY A 519 -28.26 33.71 -1.40
C GLY A 519 -27.71 33.22 -0.07
N THR A 520 -26.54 32.58 -0.07
CA THR A 520 -25.84 32.14 1.14
C THR A 520 -24.88 33.21 1.65
N GLU A 521 -24.44 33.09 2.90
CA GLU A 521 -23.54 34.06 3.54
C GLU A 521 -22.22 33.39 3.99
N PHE A 522 -21.68 32.47 3.18
CA PHE A 522 -20.40 31.84 3.50
C PHE A 522 -19.27 32.87 3.42
N ARG A 523 -18.44 32.98 4.45
CA ARG A 523 -17.28 33.88 4.42
C ARG A 523 -16.00 33.09 4.22
N TRP A 524 -15.18 33.51 3.26
CA TRP A 524 -13.87 32.89 3.03
C TRP A 524 -12.99 32.90 4.28
N ALA A 525 -13.02 34.00 5.05
CA ALA A 525 -12.29 34.12 6.30
C ALA A 525 -12.66 33.02 7.31
N ASP A 526 -13.94 32.62 7.36
CA ASP A 526 -14.39 31.59 8.30
C ASP A 526 -13.91 30.19 7.90
N ILE A 527 -13.76 29.92 6.60
CA ILE A 527 -13.14 28.67 6.14
C ILE A 527 -11.65 28.66 6.47
N LYS A 528 -10.94 29.76 6.16
CA LYS A 528 -9.50 29.89 6.38
C LYS A 528 -9.13 29.83 7.86
N ASP A 529 -9.91 30.48 8.72
CA ASP A 529 -9.71 30.52 10.17
C ASP A 529 -10.28 29.28 10.88
N LYS A 530 -10.79 28.28 10.14
CA LYS A 530 -11.45 27.07 10.66
C LYS A 530 -12.64 27.37 11.60
N LYS A 531 -13.31 28.50 11.40
CA LYS A 531 -14.55 28.89 12.10
C LYS A 531 -15.79 28.26 11.47
N MET A 532 -15.71 27.86 10.20
CA MET A 532 -16.78 27.19 9.48
C MET A 532 -16.83 25.70 9.80
N SER A 533 -18.01 25.16 10.11
CA SER A 533 -18.18 23.74 10.44
C SER A 533 -17.88 22.84 9.22
N PRO A 534 -17.49 21.57 9.43
CA PRO A 534 -17.36 20.59 8.34
C PRO A 534 -18.58 20.50 7.42
N GLU A 535 -19.78 20.57 7.98
CA GLU A 535 -21.06 20.54 7.27
C GLU A 535 -21.24 21.79 6.41
N GLU A 536 -20.91 22.97 6.94
CA GLU A 536 -20.94 24.23 6.19
C GLU A 536 -19.93 24.24 5.04
N GLN A 537 -18.70 23.77 5.29
CA GLN A 537 -17.68 23.63 4.24
C GLN A 537 -18.15 22.67 3.15
N THR A 538 -18.74 21.54 3.54
CA THR A 538 -19.32 20.55 2.62
C THR A 538 -20.46 21.16 1.80
N ARG A 539 -21.37 21.92 2.42
CA ARG A 539 -22.48 22.60 1.73
C ARG A 539 -21.97 23.59 0.70
N ALA A 540 -21.02 24.45 1.08
CA ALA A 540 -20.40 25.40 0.16
C ALA A 540 -19.75 24.67 -1.04
N GLY A 541 -19.06 23.56 -0.77
CA GLY A 541 -18.38 22.77 -1.80
C GLY A 541 -19.35 22.06 -2.75
N ALA A 542 -20.41 21.49 -2.20
CA ALA A 542 -21.45 20.80 -2.97
C ALA A 542 -22.24 21.77 -3.86
N LEU A 543 -22.55 22.97 -3.34
CA LEU A 543 -23.16 24.04 -4.13
C LEU A 543 -22.25 24.45 -5.28
N PHE A 544 -20.97 24.71 -5.02
CA PHE A 544 -20.01 25.07 -6.07
C PHE A 544 -19.84 23.94 -7.10
N TYR A 545 -19.75 22.68 -6.67
CA TYR A 545 -19.71 21.53 -7.57
C TYR A 545 -20.96 21.47 -8.47
N GLY A 546 -22.14 21.74 -7.91
CA GLY A 546 -23.38 21.85 -8.68
C GLY A 546 -23.35 22.97 -9.74
N ILE A 547 -22.74 24.12 -9.42
CA ILE A 547 -22.52 25.22 -10.38
C ILE A 547 -21.63 24.75 -11.53
N VAL A 548 -20.48 24.16 -11.21
CA VAL A 548 -19.52 23.64 -12.19
C VAL A 548 -20.21 22.64 -13.11
N LYS A 549 -20.89 21.64 -12.54
CA LYS A 549 -21.54 20.57 -13.29
C LYS A 549 -22.62 21.10 -14.22
N ASN A 550 -23.49 21.99 -13.75
CA ASN A 550 -24.51 22.60 -14.58
C ASN A 550 -23.93 23.38 -15.77
N ASN A 551 -22.89 24.18 -15.54
CA ASN A 551 -22.25 24.96 -16.61
C ASN A 551 -21.55 24.07 -17.65
N ILE A 552 -20.83 23.03 -17.20
CA ILE A 552 -20.18 22.07 -18.10
C ILE A 552 -21.21 21.27 -18.91
N TYR A 553 -22.30 20.83 -18.28
CA TYR A 553 -23.36 20.09 -18.97
C TYR A 553 -24.02 20.91 -20.06
N ASN A 554 -24.22 22.21 -19.83
CA ASN A 554 -24.76 23.13 -20.83
C ASN A 554 -23.75 23.41 -21.95
N ALA A 555 -22.48 23.69 -21.61
CA ALA A 555 -21.44 23.94 -22.61
C ALA A 555 -21.13 22.73 -23.49
N CYS A 556 -21.30 21.52 -22.94
CA CYS A 556 -21.04 20.24 -23.59
C CYS A 556 -22.35 19.46 -23.83
N ALA A 557 -23.46 20.10 -24.21
CA ALA A 557 -24.78 19.45 -24.29
C ALA A 557 -24.78 18.19 -25.19
N GLY A 558 -24.01 18.17 -26.28
CA GLY A 558 -23.85 17.04 -27.20
C GLY A 558 -22.88 15.94 -26.74
N CYS A 559 -22.19 16.12 -25.62
CA CYS A 559 -21.21 15.16 -25.10
C CYS A 559 -21.91 14.01 -24.36
N ASP A 560 -21.29 12.83 -24.36
CA ASP A 560 -21.76 11.69 -23.58
C ASP A 560 -21.64 11.95 -22.06
N ALA A 561 -22.33 11.13 -21.27
CA ALA A 561 -22.40 11.32 -19.82
C ALA A 561 -21.03 11.23 -19.12
N ASN A 562 -20.14 10.35 -19.59
CA ASN A 562 -18.80 10.20 -19.01
C ASN A 562 -17.94 11.41 -19.34
N THR A 563 -18.00 11.89 -20.59
CA THR A 563 -17.29 13.11 -20.99
C THR A 563 -17.73 14.31 -20.18
N LYS A 564 -19.04 14.53 -20.01
CA LYS A 564 -19.57 15.62 -19.18
C LYS A 564 -19.08 15.54 -17.73
N LEU A 565 -19.03 14.33 -17.18
CA LEU A 565 -18.58 14.09 -15.81
C LEU A 565 -17.08 14.39 -15.64
N GLU A 566 -16.24 13.92 -16.56
CA GLU A 566 -14.80 14.21 -16.51
C GLU A 566 -14.50 15.69 -16.67
N LEU A 567 -15.17 16.36 -17.60
CA LEU A 567 -15.05 17.80 -17.79
C LEU A 567 -15.55 18.58 -16.57
N THR A 568 -16.51 18.04 -15.82
CA THR A 568 -16.96 18.62 -14.54
C THR A 568 -15.83 18.57 -13.51
N TRP A 569 -15.14 17.44 -13.38
CA TRP A 569 -14.01 17.31 -12.45
C TRP A 569 -12.83 18.21 -12.84
N ILE A 570 -12.53 18.29 -14.14
CA ILE A 570 -11.52 19.21 -14.68
C ILE A 570 -11.93 20.67 -14.39
N GLY A 571 -13.19 21.01 -14.63
CA GLY A 571 -13.75 22.33 -14.35
C GLY A 571 -13.73 22.70 -12.87
N TYR A 572 -13.90 21.74 -11.97
CA TYR A 572 -13.82 21.97 -10.53
C TYR A 572 -12.42 22.45 -10.12
N ASN A 573 -11.38 21.80 -10.64
CA ASN A 573 -9.99 22.09 -10.27
C ASN A 573 -9.40 23.31 -11.01
N MET A 574 -9.70 23.44 -12.32
CA MET A 574 -9.20 24.52 -13.18
C MET A 574 -10.03 25.80 -13.16
N GLY A 575 -11.29 25.72 -12.72
CA GLY A 575 -12.30 26.74 -12.97
C GLY A 575 -13.09 26.42 -14.24
N TYR A 576 -14.39 26.23 -14.08
CA TYR A 576 -15.28 25.85 -15.18
C TYR A 576 -15.31 26.87 -16.33
N PRO A 577 -15.15 28.20 -16.15
CA PRO A 577 -15.17 29.15 -17.27
C PRO A 577 -14.01 28.91 -18.27
N THR A 578 -12.85 28.48 -17.76
CA THR A 578 -11.71 28.10 -18.61
C THR A 578 -12.05 26.87 -19.44
N VAL A 579 -12.68 25.87 -18.82
CA VAL A 579 -13.07 24.63 -19.48
C VAL A 579 -14.16 24.86 -20.52
N THR A 580 -15.18 25.67 -20.22
CA THR A 580 -16.22 26.01 -21.19
C THR A 580 -15.65 26.78 -22.38
N SER A 581 -14.70 27.69 -22.15
CA SER A 581 -14.01 28.42 -23.23
C SER A 581 -13.18 27.47 -24.10
N LEU A 582 -12.48 26.51 -23.50
CA LEU A 582 -11.76 25.46 -24.24
C LEU A 582 -12.68 24.55 -25.05
N ILE A 583 -13.86 24.21 -24.53
CA ILE A 583 -14.87 23.43 -25.26
C ILE A 583 -15.33 24.21 -26.49
N SER A 584 -15.62 25.50 -26.35
CA SER A 584 -15.99 26.37 -27.47
C SER A 584 -14.87 26.48 -28.51
N MET A 585 -13.62 26.73 -28.08
CA MET A 585 -12.48 26.77 -29.01
C MET A 585 -12.28 25.44 -29.74
N TYR A 586 -12.46 24.30 -29.06
CA TYR A 586 -12.38 22.99 -29.68
C TYR A 586 -13.47 22.84 -30.75
N GLU A 587 -14.71 23.20 -30.43
CA GLU A 587 -15.83 23.13 -31.37
C GLU A 587 -15.64 24.05 -32.58
N ASP A 588 -15.14 25.27 -32.37
CA ASP A 588 -14.81 26.20 -33.46
C ASP A 588 -13.69 25.64 -34.37
N THR A 589 -12.74 24.90 -33.79
CA THR A 589 -11.59 24.35 -34.52
C THR A 589 -11.96 23.07 -35.30
N TYR A 590 -12.77 22.20 -34.70
CA TYR A 590 -13.01 20.85 -35.23
C TYR A 590 -14.46 20.62 -35.70
N GLY A 591 -15.35 21.59 -35.53
CA GLY A 591 -16.76 21.50 -35.94
C GLY A 591 -17.59 20.49 -35.12
N ALA A 592 -17.07 20.03 -33.98
CA ALA A 592 -17.72 19.05 -33.12
C ALA A 592 -17.34 19.25 -31.66
N LYS A 593 -18.19 18.78 -30.74
CA LYS A 593 -17.86 18.76 -29.30
C LYS A 593 -16.80 17.69 -29.01
N PRO A 594 -15.85 17.95 -28.08
CA PRO A 594 -14.81 16.99 -27.75
C PRO A 594 -15.34 15.84 -26.91
N THR A 595 -14.79 14.64 -27.09
CA THR A 595 -14.78 13.59 -26.07
C THR A 595 -13.80 13.96 -24.94
N ALA A 596 -13.89 13.29 -23.78
CA ALA A 596 -12.94 13.55 -22.68
C ALA A 596 -11.48 13.25 -23.06
N ALA A 597 -11.24 12.24 -23.89
CA ALA A 597 -9.89 11.91 -24.36
C ALA A 597 -9.35 13.01 -25.28
N GLU A 598 -10.12 13.40 -26.29
CA GLU A 598 -9.76 14.48 -27.21
C GLU A 598 -9.56 15.81 -26.48
N PHE A 599 -10.40 16.10 -25.48
CA PHE A 599 -10.24 17.30 -24.67
C PHE A 599 -8.93 17.28 -23.88
N LYS A 600 -8.55 16.13 -23.29
CA LYS A 600 -7.27 15.98 -22.59
C LYS A 600 -6.08 16.20 -23.52
N ASP A 601 -6.16 15.72 -24.75
CA ASP A 601 -5.12 15.93 -25.77
C ASP A 601 -5.08 17.40 -26.22
N PHE A 602 -6.24 18.05 -26.32
CA PHE A 602 -6.39 19.47 -26.62
C PHE A 602 -5.90 20.40 -25.50
N LEU A 603 -5.77 19.92 -24.26
CA LEU A 603 -5.18 20.69 -23.16
C LEU A 603 -3.68 20.88 -23.37
N THR A 604 -3.34 21.95 -24.08
CA THR A 604 -1.96 22.41 -24.29
C THR A 604 -1.69 23.73 -23.56
N VAL A 605 -0.41 24.06 -23.39
CA VAL A 605 0.01 25.35 -22.81
C VAL A 605 -0.52 26.53 -23.63
N GLU A 606 -0.52 26.39 -24.96
CA GLU A 606 -0.97 27.39 -25.92
C GLU A 606 -2.48 27.64 -25.79
N ASN A 607 -3.27 26.56 -25.78
CA ASN A 607 -4.72 26.64 -25.70
C ASN A 607 -5.17 27.22 -24.36
N LEU A 608 -4.51 26.86 -23.26
CA LEU A 608 -4.83 27.43 -21.95
C LEU A 608 -4.49 28.91 -21.82
N ARG A 609 -3.41 29.37 -22.45
CA ARG A 609 -3.10 30.81 -22.50
C ARG A 609 -4.18 31.59 -23.23
N THR A 610 -4.75 30.99 -24.28
CA THR A 610 -5.79 31.60 -25.10
C THR A 610 -7.15 31.58 -24.40
N ALA A 611 -7.47 30.49 -23.69
CA ALA A 611 -8.76 30.30 -23.04
C ALA A 611 -8.90 30.93 -21.63
N SER A 612 -7.80 31.31 -20.97
CA SER A 612 -7.85 31.76 -19.58
C SER A 612 -8.58 33.11 -19.47
N PRO A 613 -9.70 33.20 -18.71
CA PRO A 613 -10.41 34.46 -18.52
C PRO A 613 -9.54 35.47 -17.77
N LYS A 614 -9.54 36.74 -18.21
CA LYS A 614 -8.89 37.86 -17.51
C LYS A 614 -9.40 38.05 -16.07
N GLU A 615 -10.59 37.55 -15.75
CA GLU A 615 -11.31 37.77 -14.49
C GLU A 615 -10.83 36.92 -13.31
N TYR A 616 -10.05 35.85 -13.50
CA TYR A 616 -9.50 35.04 -12.38
C TYR A 616 -8.28 35.69 -11.67
N GLY A 617 -8.14 37.00 -11.75
CA GLY A 617 -7.37 37.80 -10.80
C GLY A 617 -5.85 37.74 -10.94
N ASN A 618 -5.31 38.83 -11.51
CA ASN A 618 -3.96 39.38 -11.37
C ASN A 618 -2.78 38.63 -12.02
N ASN A 619 -2.24 39.26 -13.08
CA ASN A 619 -0.83 39.46 -13.48
C ASN A 619 0.20 38.32 -13.42
N ASN A 620 -0.14 37.15 -12.93
CA ASN A 620 0.69 35.99 -13.04
C ASN A 620 0.52 35.48 -14.47
N LYS A 621 1.44 35.87 -15.34
CA LYS A 621 1.88 34.96 -16.40
C LYS A 621 2.25 33.68 -15.68
N TRP A 622 1.37 32.69 -15.68
CA TRP A 622 1.77 31.38 -15.21
C TRP A 622 2.97 31.02 -16.06
N SER A 623 4.11 30.81 -15.41
CA SER A 623 5.28 30.38 -16.15
C SER A 623 4.88 29.13 -16.94
N PRO A 624 5.46 28.90 -18.14
CA PRO A 624 5.18 27.70 -18.92
C PRO A 624 5.24 26.43 -18.05
N LEU A 625 6.16 26.40 -17.08
CA LEU A 625 6.32 25.33 -16.10
C LEU A 625 5.14 25.20 -15.11
N LYS A 626 4.61 26.30 -14.56
CA LYS A 626 3.42 26.25 -13.69
C LYS A 626 2.19 25.80 -14.46
N LEU A 627 2.02 26.26 -15.70
CA LEU A 627 0.91 25.87 -16.56
C LEU A 627 1.00 24.39 -16.95
N LYS A 628 2.20 23.92 -17.32
CA LYS A 628 2.46 22.49 -17.59
C LYS A 628 2.12 21.61 -16.38
N ARG A 629 2.61 21.97 -15.18
CA ARG A 629 2.27 21.23 -13.95
C ARG A 629 0.76 21.18 -13.69
N LYS A 630 0.03 22.27 -13.95
CA LYS A 630 -1.43 22.27 -13.81
C LYS A 630 -2.11 21.39 -14.86
N ILE A 631 -1.64 21.41 -16.12
CA ILE A 631 -2.12 20.48 -17.16
C ILE A 631 -1.93 19.03 -16.72
N ASP A 632 -0.74 18.68 -16.20
CA ASP A 632 -0.43 17.33 -15.77
C ASP A 632 -1.34 16.88 -14.61
N ILE A 633 -1.56 17.75 -13.60
CA ILE A 633 -2.50 17.50 -12.49
C ILE A 633 -3.91 17.25 -13.03
N VAL A 634 -4.37 18.09 -13.95
CA VAL A 634 -5.72 18.04 -14.51
C VAL A 634 -5.94 16.80 -15.36
N ARG A 635 -4.97 16.42 -16.19
CA ARG A 635 -5.04 15.20 -17.01
C ARG A 635 -5.17 13.95 -16.14
N ALA A 636 -4.47 13.91 -15.00
CA ALA A 636 -4.54 12.81 -14.04
C ALA A 636 -5.77 12.87 -13.11
N TYR A 637 -6.44 14.02 -13.00
CA TYR A 637 -7.50 14.26 -12.01
C TYR A 637 -8.71 13.32 -12.20
N PRO A 638 -9.24 13.11 -13.42
CA PRO A 638 -10.33 12.15 -13.62
C PRO A 638 -10.01 10.73 -13.16
N ASP A 639 -8.77 10.27 -13.35
CA ASP A 639 -8.38 8.92 -12.93
C ASP A 639 -8.25 8.81 -11.40
N LYS A 640 -7.83 9.88 -10.73
CA LYS A 640 -7.87 9.94 -9.26
C LYS A 640 -9.31 9.86 -8.74
N VAL A 641 -10.24 10.60 -9.35
CA VAL A 641 -11.65 10.58 -8.93
C VAL A 641 -12.31 9.23 -9.21
N ARG A 642 -12.07 8.62 -10.37
CA ARG A 642 -12.55 7.25 -10.67
C ARG A 642 -12.05 6.22 -9.67
N ARG A 643 -10.79 6.32 -9.24
CA ARG A 643 -10.23 5.44 -8.20
C ARG A 643 -10.87 5.67 -6.83
N ALA A 644 -11.27 6.90 -6.51
CA ALA A 644 -11.98 7.20 -5.27
C ALA A 644 -13.47 6.78 -5.31
N LEU A 645 -14.06 6.66 -6.50
CA LEU A 645 -15.42 6.16 -6.70
C LEU A 645 -15.53 4.63 -6.60
N ARG A 646 -14.48 3.91 -7.03
CA ARG A 646 -14.36 2.45 -6.90
C ARG A 646 -14.02 2.08 -5.46
#